data_AF-A0A9P9Y0P6-F1
#
_entry.id   AF-A0A9P9Y0P6-F1
#
_cell.length_a   1.000
_cell.length_b   1.000
_cell.length_c   1.000
_cell.angle_alpha   90.00
_cell.angle_beta   90.00
_cell.angle_gamma   90.00
#
_symmetry.space_group_name_H-M   'P 1'
#
loop_
_entity.id
_entity.type
_entity.pdbx_description
1 polymer ?
#
loop_
_entity_poly.entity_id
_entity_poly.type
_entity_poly.pdbx_seq_one_letter_code
_entity_poly.pdbx_strand_id
1 'polypeptide(L)'
;MALTRQAFVGTFIHSKTKAELEYTHETVLLIDENGIIARKGPAKDLSALIQSLGWDESSVNVTRSPRGDFFFPGFIDTHIHASQYPNAGIFGKSTLLSWLEKYTFPLESSLKDLARARRVYTACVKRTLAHGTTTAAYYATIDVDATNLLAKLCFDLGQRALVGRVCMDRPGICPDYYRDESAEEGLQNTKACIEYIQQLKGNGDDALVRPVLTPRFAPSCTSDSMRELGALAREKDLHVQTHISENKGEIELVKELFPGYEDYTDVYDKHDLLTPRTILAHGVHLSEREARAIAARQSKVAHCPCSNSSLSSGTARIRWLWRHGVDVGLGTDVSGGYSPSVLEAARQAALVSRHVCMNTQDDEDKLSVEEVLYLATRGGAQCVGLEGTVGAFEEGMAWDAQLVRLRNVPEGEEEEAGDGGNVDLFGWEDWEEKMAKWVYSGDDRNTDRVTLTIMACFNTMSVPSLPRWLVYLRVAILLVTAGAVGTTAYNASLHHKDWAFLVNDAANIVHFSGVLTLAIVTTMLVMEYTSKGGRFYYQLAFVVLLGVKSVFWLGCWLWEVRLAGQVKEVEWVEDWGRMSSWPEGDGFLWRRFYAALIASTVVAAVDWFLIIILLAVLVRACLSDGRRVEDEDVEMHLPKAAVQDNRHETLSISMILALRPE
;
A
#
# COMPACT_ATOMS: atom_id res chain seq x y z
N MET A 1 9.10 22.81 1.87
CA MET A 1 10.05 23.16 0.79
C MET A 1 9.23 23.46 -0.46
N ALA A 2 9.76 24.21 -1.43
CA ALA A 2 9.20 24.19 -2.78
C ALA A 2 9.54 22.84 -3.44
N LEU A 3 8.74 22.38 -4.40
CA LEU A 3 9.05 21.16 -5.14
C LEU A 3 10.20 21.46 -6.10
N THR A 4 11.13 20.51 -6.26
CA THR A 4 12.15 20.61 -7.32
C THR A 4 11.47 20.42 -8.66
N ARG A 5 11.85 21.23 -9.67
CA ARG A 5 11.38 21.05 -11.06
C ARG A 5 11.83 19.69 -11.58
N GLN A 6 10.99 19.06 -12.40
CA GLN A 6 11.25 17.70 -12.90
C GLN A 6 11.08 17.62 -14.42
N ALA A 7 11.79 16.68 -15.03
CA ALA A 7 11.61 16.25 -16.41
C ALA A 7 11.36 14.74 -16.40
N PHE A 8 10.16 14.31 -16.75
CA PHE A 8 9.88 12.89 -16.98
C PHE A 8 10.03 12.61 -18.47
N VAL A 9 10.82 11.61 -18.83
CA VAL A 9 11.14 11.26 -20.23
C VAL A 9 10.83 9.78 -20.48
N GLY A 10 10.10 9.47 -21.55
CA GLY A 10 9.68 8.09 -21.83
C GLY A 10 8.56 7.96 -22.85
N THR A 11 7.78 6.89 -22.69
CA THR A 11 6.46 6.74 -23.33
C THR A 11 5.38 7.23 -22.37
N PHE A 12 4.41 7.99 -22.87
CA PHE A 12 3.23 8.44 -22.14
C PHE A 12 1.98 8.02 -22.90
N ILE A 13 1.05 7.33 -22.22
CA ILE A 13 -0.20 6.84 -22.77
C ILE A 13 -1.34 7.39 -21.92
N HIS A 14 -2.36 7.99 -22.53
CA HIS A 14 -3.51 8.54 -21.81
C HIS A 14 -4.77 8.56 -22.67
N SER A 15 -5.94 8.56 -22.03
CA SER A 15 -7.23 8.73 -22.72
C SER A 15 -7.30 10.11 -23.37
N LYS A 16 -7.49 10.16 -24.69
CA LYS A 16 -7.68 11.38 -25.48
C LYS A 16 -9.15 11.65 -25.75
N THR A 17 -9.92 10.60 -26.03
CA THR A 17 -11.39 10.62 -26.05
C THR A 17 -11.94 9.44 -25.25
N LYS A 18 -13.26 9.22 -25.23
CA LYS A 18 -13.86 8.02 -24.62
C LYS A 18 -13.37 6.72 -25.27
N ALA A 19 -13.07 6.72 -26.57
CA ALA A 19 -12.71 5.54 -27.34
C ALA A 19 -11.33 5.65 -28.04
N GLU A 20 -10.45 6.53 -27.56
CA GLU A 20 -9.12 6.73 -28.14
C GLU A 20 -8.08 6.98 -27.03
N LEU A 21 -7.03 6.16 -26.99
CA LEU A 21 -5.80 6.43 -26.24
C LEU A 21 -4.82 7.18 -27.15
N GLU A 22 -4.20 8.25 -26.65
CA GLU A 22 -3.04 8.86 -27.28
C GLU A 22 -1.76 8.19 -26.76
N TYR A 23 -0.92 7.72 -27.69
CA TYR A 23 0.38 7.13 -27.43
C TYR A 23 1.48 8.11 -27.86
N THR A 24 2.32 8.55 -26.92
CA THR A 24 3.45 9.46 -27.21
C THR A 24 4.76 8.86 -26.75
N HIS A 25 5.61 8.45 -27.69
CA HIS A 25 6.93 7.88 -27.45
C HIS A 25 8.03 8.94 -27.51
N GLU A 26 9.22 8.63 -26.96
CA GLU A 26 10.39 9.51 -26.92
C GLU A 26 10.03 10.98 -26.57
N THR A 27 9.14 11.13 -25.60
CA THR A 27 8.53 12.40 -25.19
C THR A 27 9.10 12.81 -23.83
N VAL A 28 9.03 14.10 -23.52
CA VAL A 28 9.28 14.66 -22.19
C VAL A 28 8.09 15.50 -21.73
N LEU A 29 7.77 15.38 -20.45
CA LEU A 29 6.94 16.32 -19.69
C LEU A 29 7.81 17.07 -18.69
N LEU A 30 7.79 18.40 -18.76
CA LEU A 30 8.42 19.31 -17.80
C LEU A 30 7.41 19.71 -16.73
N ILE A 31 7.75 19.46 -15.46
CA ILE A 31 6.90 19.69 -14.29
C ILE A 31 7.50 20.80 -13.43
N ASP A 32 6.68 21.78 -13.04
CA ASP A 32 7.12 22.96 -12.28
C ASP A 32 7.24 22.71 -10.76
N GLU A 33 7.62 23.76 -10.02
CA GLU A 33 7.70 23.78 -8.56
C GLU A 33 6.35 23.69 -7.81
N ASN A 34 5.23 23.63 -8.53
CA ASN A 34 3.88 23.40 -8.01
C ASN A 34 3.35 21.99 -8.35
N GLY A 35 4.05 21.22 -9.19
CA GLY A 35 3.63 19.90 -9.66
C GLY A 35 2.77 19.92 -10.93
N ILE A 36 2.74 21.03 -11.68
CA ILE A 36 1.97 21.22 -12.91
C ILE A 36 2.83 20.91 -14.15
N ILE A 37 2.24 20.26 -15.15
CA ILE A 37 2.85 20.01 -16.46
C ILE A 37 3.00 21.36 -17.19
N ALA A 38 4.17 21.98 -17.06
CA ALA A 38 4.50 23.26 -17.67
C ALA A 38 4.84 23.15 -19.18
N ARG A 39 5.27 21.97 -19.65
CA ARG A 39 5.51 21.72 -21.08
C ARG A 39 5.54 20.24 -21.49
N LYS A 40 5.08 19.95 -22.70
CA LYS A 40 5.15 18.65 -23.39
C LYS A 40 5.94 18.80 -24.70
N GLY A 41 6.74 17.79 -25.06
CA GLY A 41 7.43 17.80 -26.37
C GLY A 41 8.45 16.66 -26.54
N PRO A 42 9.19 16.63 -27.66
CA PRO A 42 10.12 15.54 -27.95
C PRO A 42 11.33 15.52 -27.01
N ALA A 43 11.72 14.33 -26.54
CA ALA A 43 12.83 14.10 -25.61
C ALA A 43 14.20 14.56 -26.14
N LYS A 44 14.38 14.56 -27.46
CA LYS A 44 15.56 15.11 -28.15
C LYS A 44 15.74 16.62 -27.94
N ASP A 45 14.65 17.34 -27.68
CA ASP A 45 14.62 18.80 -27.60
C ASP A 45 14.67 19.28 -26.13
N LEU A 46 14.88 18.37 -25.16
CA LEU A 46 14.85 18.56 -23.69
C LEU A 46 15.57 19.83 -23.17
N SER A 47 16.69 20.21 -23.79
CA SER A 47 17.44 21.43 -23.44
C SER A 47 16.68 22.70 -23.88
N ALA A 48 16.22 22.76 -25.14
CA ALA A 48 15.45 23.88 -25.68
C ALA A 48 14.04 23.99 -25.08
N LEU A 49 13.33 22.85 -24.98
CA LEU A 49 12.80 22.33 -23.72
C LEU A 49 12.79 23.30 -22.53
N ILE A 50 13.69 23.03 -21.58
CA ILE A 50 13.88 23.71 -20.30
C ILE A 50 14.18 25.21 -20.49
N GLN A 51 15.07 25.56 -21.41
CA GLN A 51 15.53 26.95 -21.61
C GLN A 51 14.38 27.89 -22.02
N SER A 52 13.41 27.41 -22.80
CA SER A 52 12.25 28.22 -23.21
C SER A 52 11.24 28.53 -22.09
N LEU A 53 11.31 27.83 -20.95
CA LEU A 53 10.60 28.17 -19.72
C LEU A 53 11.38 29.17 -18.84
N GLY A 54 12.57 29.60 -19.26
CA GLY A 54 13.49 30.39 -18.44
C GLY A 54 14.12 29.58 -17.29
N TRP A 55 14.14 28.25 -17.39
CA TRP A 55 14.69 27.37 -16.36
C TRP A 55 16.17 27.04 -16.64
N ASP A 56 16.93 26.78 -15.56
CA ASP A 56 18.31 26.26 -15.62
C ASP A 56 18.26 24.73 -15.67
N GLU A 57 19.00 24.08 -16.57
CA GLU A 57 19.06 22.61 -16.68
C GLU A 57 19.54 21.94 -15.38
N SER A 58 20.42 22.61 -14.60
CA SER A 58 20.86 22.15 -13.27
C SER A 58 19.78 22.26 -12.19
N SER A 59 18.67 22.98 -12.44
CA SER A 59 17.52 23.09 -11.54
C SER A 59 16.44 22.03 -11.77
N VAL A 60 16.59 21.19 -12.80
CA VAL A 60 15.58 20.21 -13.24
C VAL A 60 16.07 18.77 -13.00
N ASN A 61 15.35 18.00 -12.20
CA ASN A 61 15.65 16.59 -11.98
C ASN A 61 15.08 15.73 -13.12
N VAL A 62 15.93 15.08 -13.92
CA VAL A 62 15.55 14.31 -15.10
C VAL A 62 15.36 12.82 -14.77
N THR A 63 14.11 12.36 -14.73
CA THR A 63 13.75 10.94 -14.61
C THR A 63 13.48 10.36 -16.01
N ARG A 64 14.04 9.19 -16.32
CA ARG A 64 13.78 8.47 -17.57
C ARG A 64 13.14 7.12 -17.30
N SER A 65 12.08 6.76 -18.02
CA SER A 65 11.56 5.38 -17.99
C SER A 65 12.51 4.44 -18.73
N PRO A 66 12.59 3.15 -18.34
CA PRO A 66 13.12 2.10 -19.19
C PRO A 66 12.39 2.02 -20.55
N ARG A 67 13.02 1.36 -21.53
CA ARG A 67 12.35 1.03 -22.81
C ARG A 67 11.38 -0.14 -22.58
N GLY A 68 10.11 0.05 -22.95
CA GLY A 68 9.01 -0.88 -22.68
C GLY A 68 8.07 -0.38 -21.58
N ASP A 69 8.62 0.25 -20.54
CA ASP A 69 7.85 0.95 -19.50
C ASP A 69 7.13 2.19 -20.07
N PHE A 70 5.98 2.54 -19.50
CA PHE A 70 5.20 3.72 -19.88
C PHE A 70 4.59 4.42 -18.67
N PHE A 71 4.43 5.74 -18.77
CA PHE A 71 3.60 6.51 -17.85
C PHE A 71 2.15 6.45 -18.29
N PHE A 72 1.26 6.26 -17.34
CA PHE A 72 -0.19 6.37 -17.49
C PHE A 72 -0.74 7.34 -16.42
N PRO A 73 -1.85 8.06 -16.64
CA PRO A 73 -2.43 8.92 -15.60
C PRO A 73 -2.73 8.12 -14.34
N GLY A 74 -2.65 8.78 -13.20
CA GLY A 74 -3.10 8.19 -11.94
C GLY A 74 -4.58 7.85 -12.00
N PHE A 75 -4.95 6.68 -11.48
CA PHE A 75 -6.35 6.28 -11.42
C PHE A 75 -7.13 7.15 -10.43
N ILE A 76 -8.43 7.26 -10.70
CA ILE A 76 -9.39 8.04 -9.92
C ILE A 76 -10.51 7.12 -9.46
N ASP A 77 -10.53 6.79 -8.17
CA ASP A 77 -11.56 5.98 -7.53
C ASP A 77 -12.71 6.88 -7.08
N THR A 78 -13.81 6.86 -7.83
CA THR A 78 -14.95 7.76 -7.62
C THR A 78 -15.88 7.33 -6.49
N HIS A 79 -15.66 6.16 -5.86
CA HIS A 79 -16.45 5.72 -4.70
C HIS A 79 -15.78 4.55 -3.94
N ILE A 80 -15.39 4.78 -2.68
CA ILE A 80 -14.77 3.77 -1.80
C ILE A 80 -15.03 4.06 -0.30
N HIS A 81 -15.40 3.05 0.50
CA HIS A 81 -15.49 3.19 1.97
C HIS A 81 -14.17 2.78 2.64
N ALA A 82 -13.31 3.76 2.95
CA ALA A 82 -12.02 3.50 3.59
C ALA A 82 -12.15 2.82 4.96
N SER A 83 -13.27 3.07 5.65
CA SER A 83 -13.63 2.48 6.94
C SER A 83 -13.89 0.97 6.86
N GLN A 84 -14.35 0.49 5.70
CA GLN A 84 -14.72 -0.90 5.50
C GLN A 84 -13.59 -1.77 4.95
N TYR A 85 -12.44 -1.21 4.58
CA TYR A 85 -11.29 -1.94 4.05
C TYR A 85 -10.93 -3.26 4.78
N PRO A 86 -11.06 -3.41 6.12
CA PRO A 86 -10.87 -4.68 6.82
C PRO A 86 -11.84 -5.81 6.46
N ASN A 87 -13.01 -5.50 5.88
CA ASN A 87 -14.01 -6.45 5.40
C ASN A 87 -13.83 -6.78 3.90
N ALA A 88 -12.79 -6.28 3.21
CA ALA A 88 -12.58 -6.57 1.78
C ALA A 88 -12.53 -8.08 1.53
N GLY A 89 -13.48 -8.59 0.73
CA GLY A 89 -13.66 -10.04 0.49
C GLY A 89 -14.55 -10.77 1.52
N ILE A 90 -15.15 -10.08 2.49
CA ILE A 90 -15.95 -10.65 3.58
C ILE A 90 -17.44 -10.27 3.42
N PHE A 91 -18.10 -10.90 2.44
CA PHE A 91 -19.54 -10.79 2.19
C PHE A 91 -20.28 -12.13 2.12
N GLY A 92 -19.57 -13.25 1.91
CA GLY A 92 -20.15 -14.60 1.97
C GLY A 92 -21.28 -14.83 0.94
N LYS A 93 -22.52 -15.02 1.43
CA LYS A 93 -23.73 -15.17 0.60
C LYS A 93 -24.82 -14.12 0.93
N SER A 94 -24.46 -13.03 1.62
CA SER A 94 -25.42 -11.96 1.98
C SER A 94 -25.57 -10.93 0.86
N THR A 95 -26.76 -10.35 0.76
CA THR A 95 -27.07 -9.17 -0.07
C THR A 95 -27.04 -7.90 0.77
N LEU A 96 -26.88 -6.74 0.11
CA LEU A 96 -26.70 -5.40 0.70
C LEU A 96 -27.21 -5.21 2.14
N LEU A 97 -28.54 -5.18 2.36
CA LEU A 97 -29.11 -4.89 3.68
C LEU A 97 -28.69 -5.89 4.78
N SER A 98 -28.64 -7.18 4.44
CA SER A 98 -28.21 -8.26 5.36
C SER A 98 -26.70 -8.27 5.61
N TRP A 99 -25.93 -7.69 4.70
CA TRP A 99 -24.49 -7.52 4.82
C TRP A 99 -24.14 -6.28 5.68
N LEU A 100 -24.84 -5.17 5.46
CA LEU A 100 -24.67 -3.91 6.20
C LEU A 100 -24.78 -4.11 7.72
N GLU A 101 -25.87 -4.76 8.16
CA GLU A 101 -26.14 -5.04 9.57
C GLU A 101 -25.11 -6.02 10.19
N LYS A 102 -24.70 -7.03 9.42
CA LYS A 102 -23.86 -8.12 9.93
C LYS A 102 -22.37 -7.79 9.99
N TYR A 103 -21.87 -6.99 9.05
CA TYR A 103 -20.44 -6.76 8.85
C TYR A 103 -20.05 -5.28 8.90
N THR A 104 -20.89 -4.41 8.34
CA THR A 104 -20.50 -3.02 8.03
C THR A 104 -20.71 -2.08 9.20
N PHE A 105 -21.93 -1.94 9.74
CA PHE A 105 -22.19 -1.06 10.89
C PHE A 105 -21.39 -1.46 12.15
N PRO A 106 -21.19 -2.75 12.48
CA PRO A 106 -20.31 -3.15 13.59
C PRO A 106 -18.84 -2.78 13.38
N LEU A 107 -18.34 -2.81 12.14
CA LEU A 107 -16.98 -2.39 11.83
C LEU A 107 -16.84 -0.87 11.85
N GLU A 108 -17.71 -0.14 11.17
CA GLU A 108 -17.65 1.32 11.09
C GLU A 108 -17.81 1.97 12.49
N SER A 109 -18.76 1.51 13.31
CA SER A 109 -18.93 1.98 14.70
C SER A 109 -17.70 1.73 15.58
N SER A 110 -16.90 0.69 15.26
CA SER A 110 -15.68 0.39 16.00
C SER A 110 -14.50 1.33 15.70
N LEU A 111 -14.59 2.18 14.67
CA LEU A 111 -13.51 3.10 14.28
C LEU A 111 -13.47 4.42 15.09
N LYS A 112 -14.39 4.63 16.04
CA LYS A 112 -14.21 5.65 17.09
C LYS A 112 -13.00 5.39 18.00
N ASP A 113 -12.49 4.14 18.00
CA ASP A 113 -11.10 3.88 18.41
C ASP A 113 -10.15 4.43 17.32
N LEU A 114 -9.59 5.62 17.57
CA LEU A 114 -8.66 6.27 16.65
C LEU A 114 -7.35 5.49 16.41
N ALA A 115 -6.95 4.58 17.31
CA ALA A 115 -5.80 3.70 17.07
C ALA A 115 -6.15 2.59 16.07
N ARG A 116 -7.38 2.05 16.14
CA ARG A 116 -7.94 1.15 15.13
C ARG A 116 -8.15 1.86 13.79
N ALA A 117 -8.79 3.03 13.79
CA ALA A 117 -9.01 3.84 12.59
C ALA A 117 -7.68 4.19 11.90
N ARG A 118 -6.66 4.64 12.64
CA ARG A 118 -5.33 4.92 12.08
C ARG A 118 -4.74 3.71 11.36
N ARG A 119 -4.86 2.51 11.93
CA ARG A 119 -4.39 1.27 11.31
C ARG A 119 -5.15 0.97 10.01
N VAL A 120 -6.47 1.12 10.02
CA VAL A 120 -7.34 0.87 8.87
C VAL A 120 -7.07 1.86 7.73
N TYR A 121 -7.19 3.16 7.99
CA TYR A 121 -7.04 4.20 6.98
C TYR A 121 -5.62 4.27 6.41
N THR A 122 -4.57 4.09 7.23
CA THR A 122 -3.18 4.04 6.74
C THR A 122 -2.96 2.85 5.80
N ALA A 123 -3.62 1.71 6.05
CA ALA A 123 -3.55 0.55 5.16
C ALA A 123 -4.32 0.78 3.85
N CYS A 124 -5.53 1.35 3.92
CA CYS A 124 -6.36 1.64 2.75
C CYS A 124 -5.71 2.67 1.79
N VAL A 125 -5.25 3.81 2.31
CA VAL A 125 -4.58 4.86 1.52
C VAL A 125 -3.30 4.33 0.87
N LYS A 126 -2.44 3.62 1.64
CA LYS A 126 -1.21 3.04 1.06
C LYS A 126 -1.47 1.94 0.04
N ARG A 127 -2.53 1.15 0.20
CA ARG A 127 -2.91 0.09 -0.74
C ARG A 127 -3.49 0.64 -2.04
N THR A 128 -4.39 1.64 -1.95
CA THR A 128 -4.95 2.30 -3.14
C THR A 128 -3.86 3.04 -3.92
N LEU A 129 -2.96 3.78 -3.24
CA LEU A 129 -1.75 4.35 -3.85
C LEU A 129 -0.89 3.28 -4.56
N ALA A 130 -0.67 2.11 -3.95
CA ALA A 130 0.12 1.03 -4.57
C ALA A 130 -0.55 0.41 -5.82
N HIS A 131 -1.86 0.57 -6.00
CA HIS A 131 -2.59 0.17 -7.22
C HIS A 131 -2.77 1.32 -8.23
N GLY A 132 -2.03 2.43 -8.10
CA GLY A 132 -2.10 3.56 -9.03
C GLY A 132 -3.19 4.60 -8.72
N THR A 133 -4.00 4.42 -7.67
CA THR A 133 -5.09 5.34 -7.31
C THR A 133 -4.54 6.62 -6.67
N THR A 134 -4.39 7.65 -7.50
CA THR A 134 -3.92 8.99 -7.09
C THR A 134 -5.01 9.85 -6.47
N THR A 135 -6.26 9.68 -6.93
CA THR A 135 -7.42 10.42 -6.42
C THR A 135 -8.49 9.45 -5.93
N ALA A 136 -9.09 9.70 -4.77
CA ALA A 136 -10.17 8.85 -4.23
C ALA A 136 -11.30 9.67 -3.58
N ALA A 137 -12.55 9.28 -3.82
CA ALA A 137 -13.73 9.79 -3.12
C ALA A 137 -14.11 8.83 -1.98
N TYR A 138 -13.76 9.23 -0.77
CA TYR A 138 -13.84 8.39 0.43
C TYR A 138 -15.08 8.64 1.27
N TYR A 139 -15.78 7.56 1.58
CA TYR A 139 -16.70 7.46 2.71
C TYR A 139 -15.89 7.07 3.96
N ALA A 140 -16.00 7.86 5.03
CA ALA A 140 -15.38 7.58 6.32
C ALA A 140 -16.37 6.81 7.23
N THR A 141 -16.78 7.43 8.34
CA THR A 141 -17.84 6.96 9.25
C THR A 141 -18.67 8.18 9.71
N ILE A 142 -19.65 7.99 10.61
CA ILE A 142 -20.30 9.12 11.30
C ILE A 142 -19.36 9.85 12.28
N ASP A 143 -18.22 9.24 12.65
CA ASP A 143 -17.33 9.76 13.69
C ASP A 143 -16.43 10.90 13.14
N VAL A 144 -16.46 12.04 13.83
CA VAL A 144 -15.79 13.28 13.42
C VAL A 144 -14.27 13.12 13.46
N ASP A 145 -13.71 12.61 14.56
CA ASP A 145 -12.25 12.49 14.72
C ASP A 145 -11.67 11.39 13.82
N ALA A 146 -12.41 10.30 13.59
CA ALA A 146 -12.03 9.27 12.62
C ALA A 146 -12.05 9.82 11.18
N THR A 147 -13.03 10.64 10.82
CA THR A 147 -13.10 11.29 9.50
C THR A 147 -11.97 12.30 9.30
N ASN A 148 -11.72 13.15 10.30
CA ASN A 148 -10.61 14.10 10.32
C ASN A 148 -9.24 13.39 10.21
N LEU A 149 -9.10 12.25 10.89
CA LEU A 149 -7.92 11.38 10.79
C LEU A 149 -7.72 10.79 9.38
N LEU A 150 -8.78 10.37 8.69
CA LEU A 150 -8.69 9.93 7.29
C LEU A 150 -8.21 11.07 6.38
N ALA A 151 -8.84 12.25 6.47
CA ALA A 151 -8.45 13.42 5.69
C ALA A 151 -6.98 13.81 5.90
N LYS A 152 -6.53 13.82 7.17
CA LYS A 152 -5.12 14.05 7.50
C LYS A 152 -4.20 12.95 6.94
N LEU A 153 -4.61 11.68 6.94
CA LEU A 153 -3.80 10.59 6.39
C LEU A 153 -3.68 10.66 4.87
N CYS A 154 -4.73 11.06 4.15
CA CYS A 154 -4.64 11.33 2.71
C CYS A 154 -3.63 12.46 2.43
N PHE A 155 -3.75 13.58 3.16
CA PHE A 155 -2.84 14.72 3.06
C PHE A 155 -1.39 14.37 3.41
N ASP A 156 -1.15 13.71 4.54
CA ASP A 156 0.20 13.31 5.01
C ASP A 156 0.87 12.28 4.07
N LEU A 157 0.09 11.49 3.33
CA LEU A 157 0.57 10.51 2.34
C LEU A 157 0.53 11.04 0.90
N GLY A 158 0.16 12.31 0.69
CA GLY A 158 0.19 12.98 -0.61
C GLY A 158 -0.92 12.57 -1.59
N GLN A 159 -1.90 11.77 -1.19
CA GLN A 159 -3.01 11.33 -2.06
C GLN A 159 -4.06 12.44 -2.18
N ARG A 160 -4.55 12.67 -3.40
CA ARG A 160 -5.68 13.58 -3.64
C ARG A 160 -6.97 12.91 -3.18
N ALA A 161 -7.84 13.61 -2.47
CA ALA A 161 -9.06 12.99 -1.94
C ALA A 161 -10.25 13.93 -1.82
N LEU A 162 -11.44 13.40 -2.02
CA LEU A 162 -12.67 13.92 -1.45
C LEU A 162 -12.93 13.07 -0.20
N VAL A 163 -13.08 13.67 0.99
CA VAL A 163 -13.30 12.93 2.25
C VAL A 163 -14.59 13.40 2.92
N GLY A 164 -15.48 12.45 3.21
CA GLY A 164 -16.82 12.73 3.71
C GLY A 164 -17.16 12.01 5.01
N ARG A 165 -17.66 12.79 5.99
CA ARG A 165 -18.32 12.25 7.18
C ARG A 165 -19.67 11.69 6.76
N VAL A 166 -19.88 10.41 7.03
CA VAL A 166 -21.14 9.73 6.70
C VAL A 166 -22.25 10.29 7.61
N CYS A 167 -23.40 10.61 7.05
CA CYS A 167 -24.57 11.12 7.78
C CYS A 167 -25.69 10.07 7.76
N MET A 168 -26.21 9.73 8.93
CA MET A 168 -27.20 8.66 9.15
C MET A 168 -27.97 8.95 10.43
N ASP A 169 -29.24 9.36 10.35
CA ASP A 169 -30.04 9.78 11.51
C ASP A 169 -31.37 9.01 11.67
N ARG A 170 -31.83 8.25 10.66
CA ARG A 170 -33.18 7.66 10.67
C ARG A 170 -33.32 6.53 11.71
N PRO A 171 -34.17 6.68 12.75
CA PRO A 171 -34.42 5.61 13.71
C PRO A 171 -35.11 4.41 13.06
N GLY A 172 -34.83 3.19 13.55
CA GLY A 172 -35.43 1.95 13.04
C GLY A 172 -34.82 1.42 11.72
N ILE A 173 -34.10 2.26 10.97
CA ILE A 173 -33.25 1.84 9.84
C ILE A 173 -31.77 1.87 10.24
N CYS A 174 -31.33 2.91 10.94
CA CYS A 174 -29.96 3.02 11.45
C CYS A 174 -29.86 2.48 12.89
N PRO A 175 -28.91 1.58 13.20
CA PRO A 175 -28.79 0.99 14.55
C PRO A 175 -28.57 2.04 15.63
N ASP A 176 -29.14 1.83 16.82
CA ASP A 176 -29.04 2.77 17.96
C ASP A 176 -27.59 3.06 18.41
N TYR A 177 -26.65 2.17 18.10
CA TYR A 177 -25.21 2.30 18.42
C TYR A 177 -24.38 2.94 17.29
N TYR A 178 -25.01 3.27 16.16
CA TYR A 178 -24.36 3.80 14.97
C TYR A 178 -25.31 4.66 14.11
N ARG A 179 -25.73 5.79 14.68
CA ARG A 179 -26.41 6.90 14.00
C ARG A 179 -26.10 8.23 14.70
N ASP A 180 -26.33 9.33 14.00
CA ASP A 180 -26.50 10.67 14.56
C ASP A 180 -27.76 10.70 15.46
N GLU A 181 -27.77 11.49 16.54
CA GLU A 181 -28.97 11.60 17.40
C GLU A 181 -30.08 12.42 16.73
N SER A 182 -29.72 13.34 15.83
CA SER A 182 -30.65 14.19 15.08
C SER A 182 -30.00 14.81 13.83
N ALA A 183 -30.83 15.37 12.93
CA ALA A 183 -30.37 16.10 11.75
C ALA A 183 -29.44 17.28 12.10
N GLU A 184 -29.83 18.12 13.07
CA GLU A 184 -29.02 19.25 13.54
C GLU A 184 -27.65 18.77 14.07
N GLU A 185 -27.60 17.71 14.87
CA GLU A 185 -26.34 17.16 15.37
C GLU A 185 -25.46 16.62 14.23
N GLY A 186 -26.03 15.84 13.31
CA GLY A 186 -25.35 15.34 12.12
C GLY A 186 -24.84 16.48 11.21
N LEU A 187 -25.57 17.59 11.12
CA LEU A 187 -25.18 18.80 10.40
C LEU A 187 -24.00 19.51 11.08
N GLN A 188 -24.01 19.66 12.41
CA GLN A 188 -22.89 20.26 13.15
C GLN A 188 -21.63 19.38 13.11
N ASN A 189 -21.77 18.06 13.28
CA ASN A 189 -20.68 17.09 13.12
C ASN A 189 -20.08 17.15 11.70
N THR A 190 -20.91 17.36 10.68
CA THR A 190 -20.47 17.52 9.28
C THR A 190 -19.75 18.84 9.05
N LYS A 191 -20.24 19.96 9.62
CA LYS A 191 -19.56 21.26 9.59
C LYS A 191 -18.18 21.19 10.24
N ALA A 192 -18.05 20.52 11.39
CA ALA A 192 -16.76 20.32 12.06
C ALA A 192 -15.73 19.59 11.18
N CYS A 193 -16.15 18.57 10.42
CA CYS A 193 -15.28 17.91 9.45
C CYS A 193 -14.92 18.81 8.26
N ILE A 194 -15.86 19.60 7.74
CA ILE A 194 -15.59 20.57 6.67
C ILE A 194 -14.55 21.60 7.12
N GLU A 195 -14.73 22.17 8.31
CA GLU A 195 -13.81 23.17 8.89
C GLU A 195 -12.42 22.58 9.16
N TYR A 196 -12.32 21.33 9.62
CA TYR A 196 -11.04 20.64 9.78
C TYR A 196 -10.32 20.44 8.44
N ILE A 197 -11.03 19.96 7.42
CA ILE A 197 -10.44 19.70 6.10
C ILE A 197 -10.00 21.02 5.44
N GLN A 198 -10.76 22.10 5.60
CA GLN A 198 -10.41 23.45 5.10
C GLN A 198 -9.24 24.11 5.85
N GLN A 199 -8.77 23.53 6.96
CA GLN A 199 -7.54 23.93 7.68
C GLN A 199 -6.30 23.13 7.23
N LEU A 200 -6.45 22.09 6.41
CA LEU A 200 -5.32 21.44 5.73
C LEU A 200 -4.73 22.41 4.67
N LYS A 201 -3.46 22.24 4.32
CA LYS A 201 -2.76 23.23 3.48
C LYS A 201 -3.20 23.14 2.01
N GLY A 202 -3.97 24.14 1.57
CA GLY A 202 -4.47 24.27 0.20
C GLY A 202 -5.99 24.38 0.23
N ASN A 203 -6.54 25.40 -0.42
CA ASN A 203 -7.92 25.84 -0.24
C ASN A 203 -8.60 26.02 -1.61
N GLY A 204 -9.91 25.82 -1.68
CA GLY A 204 -10.65 25.87 -2.94
C GLY A 204 -10.32 24.68 -3.86
N ASP A 205 -10.40 24.89 -5.16
CA ASP A 205 -10.17 23.81 -6.13
C ASP A 205 -8.70 23.33 -6.18
N ASP A 206 -7.73 24.13 -5.73
CA ASP A 206 -6.31 23.74 -5.59
C ASP A 206 -6.03 22.81 -4.38
N ALA A 207 -7.03 22.55 -3.53
CA ALA A 207 -6.87 21.70 -2.36
C ALA A 207 -6.64 20.23 -2.73
N LEU A 208 -5.61 19.61 -2.13
CA LEU A 208 -5.32 18.17 -2.27
C LEU A 208 -6.42 17.31 -1.64
N VAL A 209 -6.91 17.71 -0.47
CA VAL A 209 -8.00 17.04 0.23
C VAL A 209 -9.17 18.01 0.35
N ARG A 210 -10.31 17.64 -0.25
CA ARG A 210 -11.55 18.41 -0.27
C ARG A 210 -12.61 17.74 0.62
N PRO A 211 -13.49 18.48 1.31
CA PRO A 211 -14.64 17.89 1.98
C PRO A 211 -15.74 17.53 0.98
N VAL A 212 -16.49 16.46 1.24
CA VAL A 212 -17.67 16.03 0.46
C VAL A 212 -18.83 15.67 1.39
N LEU A 213 -20.01 16.22 1.11
CA LEU A 213 -21.23 15.95 1.89
C LEU A 213 -21.72 14.54 1.59
N THR A 214 -21.91 13.74 2.64
CA THR A 214 -22.11 12.29 2.50
C THR A 214 -23.36 11.79 3.27
N PRO A 215 -24.58 12.17 2.85
CA PRO A 215 -25.78 11.42 3.24
C PRO A 215 -25.61 10.00 2.70
N ARG A 216 -25.52 8.97 3.56
CA ARG A 216 -25.06 7.63 3.11
C ARG A 216 -25.89 7.12 1.94
N PHE A 217 -27.20 7.03 2.18
CA PHE A 217 -28.24 6.67 1.21
C PHE A 217 -29.60 7.07 1.80
N ALA A 218 -30.60 7.41 0.98
CA ALA A 218 -31.86 8.00 1.45
C ALA A 218 -32.57 7.19 2.57
N PRO A 219 -32.59 5.84 2.59
CA PRO A 219 -33.14 5.08 3.72
C PRO A 219 -32.52 5.40 5.08
N SER A 220 -31.24 5.78 5.15
CA SER A 220 -30.57 6.15 6.41
C SER A 220 -30.78 7.60 6.85
N CYS A 221 -31.23 8.47 5.95
CA CYS A 221 -31.34 9.90 6.20
C CYS A 221 -32.81 10.31 6.34
N THR A 222 -33.14 11.19 7.29
CA THR A 222 -34.42 11.89 7.31
C THR A 222 -34.48 12.95 6.21
N SER A 223 -35.69 13.38 5.86
CA SER A 223 -35.92 14.52 4.97
C SER A 223 -35.36 15.84 5.55
N ASP A 224 -35.19 15.92 6.87
CA ASP A 224 -34.61 17.07 7.54
C ASP A 224 -33.09 17.10 7.32
N SER A 225 -32.38 16.00 7.62
CA SER A 225 -30.96 15.82 7.31
C SER A 225 -30.65 16.09 5.83
N MET A 226 -31.43 15.52 4.90
CA MET A 226 -31.18 15.70 3.47
C MET A 226 -31.40 17.15 3.01
N ARG A 227 -32.42 17.85 3.52
CA ARG A 227 -32.68 19.27 3.22
C ARG A 227 -31.56 20.17 3.75
N GLU A 228 -31.06 19.89 4.96
CA GLU A 228 -29.99 20.67 5.58
C GLU A 228 -28.65 20.45 4.88
N LEU A 229 -28.35 19.21 4.47
CA LEU A 229 -27.18 18.90 3.64
C LEU A 229 -27.28 19.53 2.24
N GLY A 230 -28.44 19.51 1.58
CA GLY A 230 -28.64 20.17 0.28
C GLY A 230 -28.55 21.69 0.35
N ALA A 231 -29.06 22.29 1.43
CA ALA A 231 -28.88 23.72 1.70
C ALA A 231 -27.37 24.07 1.88
N LEU A 232 -26.64 23.26 2.66
CA LEU A 232 -25.20 23.43 2.88
C LEU A 232 -24.37 23.20 1.60
N ALA A 233 -24.78 22.25 0.75
CA ALA A 233 -24.15 21.99 -0.55
C ALA A 233 -24.19 23.24 -1.42
N ARG A 234 -25.37 23.86 -1.53
CA ARG A 234 -25.61 25.07 -2.32
C ARG A 234 -24.97 26.32 -1.72
N GLU A 235 -24.91 26.42 -0.39
CA GLU A 235 -24.31 27.56 0.31
C GLU A 235 -22.78 27.64 0.07
N LYS A 236 -22.12 26.48 -0.01
CA LYS A 236 -20.64 26.38 -0.01
C LYS A 236 -20.04 25.75 -1.27
N ASP A 237 -20.84 25.52 -2.32
CA ASP A 237 -20.46 24.82 -3.57
C ASP A 237 -19.72 23.48 -3.31
N LEU A 238 -20.25 22.70 -2.35
CA LEU A 238 -19.65 21.45 -1.93
C LEU A 238 -20.07 20.29 -2.83
N HIS A 239 -19.15 19.36 -3.04
CA HIS A 239 -19.48 18.06 -3.62
C HIS A 239 -20.43 17.29 -2.71
N VAL A 240 -21.28 16.47 -3.32
CA VAL A 240 -22.17 15.52 -2.63
C VAL A 240 -21.81 14.12 -3.11
N GLN A 241 -21.77 13.12 -2.23
CA GLN A 241 -21.69 11.71 -2.62
C GLN A 241 -22.77 10.91 -1.89
N THR A 242 -23.50 10.05 -2.61
CA THR A 242 -24.52 9.16 -2.03
C THR A 242 -24.73 7.92 -2.91
N HIS A 243 -25.44 6.90 -2.41
CA HIS A 243 -25.78 5.70 -3.18
C HIS A 243 -27.14 5.88 -3.88
N ILE A 244 -27.31 5.31 -5.08
CA ILE A 244 -28.62 5.33 -5.77
C ILE A 244 -28.91 4.03 -6.53
N SER A 245 -30.15 3.56 -6.39
CA SER A 245 -30.77 2.48 -7.16
C SER A 245 -29.83 1.29 -7.41
N GLU A 246 -29.13 0.86 -6.36
CA GLU A 246 -28.18 -0.26 -6.41
C GLU A 246 -28.95 -1.57 -6.44
N ASN A 247 -29.88 -1.77 -5.49
CA ASN A 247 -30.51 -3.07 -5.26
C ASN A 247 -32.04 -2.95 -5.23
N LYS A 248 -32.75 -3.96 -5.75
CA LYS A 248 -34.23 -3.95 -5.77
C LYS A 248 -34.85 -3.87 -4.36
N GLY A 249 -34.24 -4.49 -3.35
CA GLY A 249 -34.73 -4.41 -1.97
C GLY A 249 -34.54 -3.02 -1.34
N GLU A 250 -33.49 -2.30 -1.74
CA GLU A 250 -33.25 -0.90 -1.37
C GLU A 250 -34.28 0.01 -2.02
N ILE A 251 -34.57 -0.19 -3.32
CA ILE A 251 -35.51 0.64 -4.09
C ILE A 251 -36.95 0.53 -3.57
N GLU A 252 -37.43 -0.66 -3.18
CA GLU A 252 -38.74 -0.77 -2.55
C GLU A 252 -38.77 -0.11 -1.16
N LEU A 253 -37.70 -0.27 -0.35
CA LEU A 253 -37.56 0.40 0.95
C LEU A 253 -37.57 1.94 0.80
N VAL A 254 -36.99 2.50 -0.26
CA VAL A 254 -37.08 3.93 -0.55
C VAL A 254 -38.53 4.36 -0.81
N LYS A 255 -39.32 3.59 -1.58
CA LYS A 255 -40.74 3.91 -1.81
C LYS A 255 -41.57 3.85 -0.53
N GLU A 256 -41.28 2.87 0.35
CA GLU A 256 -41.94 2.75 1.66
C GLU A 256 -41.61 3.93 2.58
N LEU A 257 -40.35 4.39 2.59
CA LEU A 257 -39.88 5.49 3.45
C LEU A 257 -40.16 6.89 2.89
N PHE A 258 -40.43 7.01 1.59
CA PHE A 258 -40.64 8.27 0.86
C PHE A 258 -41.85 8.23 -0.11
N PRO A 259 -43.07 7.88 0.33
CA PRO A 259 -44.23 7.68 -0.55
C PRO A 259 -44.79 8.95 -1.21
N GLY A 260 -44.23 10.13 -0.92
CA GLY A 260 -44.55 11.41 -1.59
C GLY A 260 -43.62 11.79 -2.75
N TYR A 261 -42.70 10.89 -3.13
CA TYR A 261 -41.69 11.10 -4.16
C TYR A 261 -41.93 10.13 -5.32
N GLU A 262 -41.55 10.53 -6.53
CA GLU A 262 -41.83 9.79 -7.77
C GLU A 262 -40.98 8.52 -7.90
N ASP A 263 -39.69 8.61 -7.52
CA ASP A 263 -38.73 7.53 -7.41
C ASP A 263 -37.54 7.96 -6.52
N TYR A 264 -36.49 7.14 -6.48
CA TYR A 264 -35.29 7.37 -5.66
C TYR A 264 -34.54 8.66 -6.07
N THR A 265 -34.42 8.91 -7.38
CA THR A 265 -33.79 10.13 -7.89
C THR A 265 -34.58 11.39 -7.53
N ASP A 266 -35.92 11.31 -7.55
CA ASP A 266 -36.80 12.40 -7.10
C ASP A 266 -36.63 12.74 -5.60
N VAL A 267 -36.26 11.76 -4.75
CA VAL A 267 -35.91 12.03 -3.35
C VAL A 267 -34.69 12.96 -3.28
N TYR A 268 -33.59 12.67 -3.96
CA TYR A 268 -32.41 13.54 -3.90
C TYR A 268 -32.62 14.88 -4.62
N ASP A 269 -33.38 14.91 -5.72
CA ASP A 269 -33.65 16.13 -6.48
C ASP A 269 -34.40 17.19 -5.65
N LYS A 270 -35.49 16.78 -4.99
CA LYS A 270 -36.33 17.65 -4.15
C LYS A 270 -35.69 18.07 -2.83
N HIS A 271 -34.56 17.47 -2.45
CA HIS A 271 -33.72 17.93 -1.34
C HIS A 271 -32.49 18.72 -1.81
N ASP A 272 -32.41 19.10 -3.09
CA ASP A 272 -31.29 19.82 -3.70
C ASP A 272 -29.92 19.09 -3.61
N LEU A 273 -29.95 17.76 -3.46
CA LEU A 273 -28.75 16.92 -3.41
C LEU A 273 -28.27 16.47 -4.79
N LEU A 274 -29.01 16.77 -5.87
CA LEU A 274 -28.57 16.57 -7.26
C LEU A 274 -28.03 17.87 -7.87
N THR A 275 -26.73 17.89 -8.10
CA THR A 275 -25.95 19.05 -8.56
C THR A 275 -24.87 18.60 -9.55
N PRO A 276 -24.23 19.53 -10.30
CA PRO A 276 -23.08 19.20 -11.15
C PRO A 276 -21.90 18.57 -10.38
N ARG A 277 -21.83 18.77 -9.06
CA ARG A 277 -20.82 18.21 -8.14
C ARG A 277 -21.32 16.99 -7.35
N THR A 278 -22.45 16.37 -7.75
CA THR A 278 -23.01 15.18 -7.09
C THR A 278 -22.53 13.89 -7.73
N ILE A 279 -21.94 13.00 -6.92
CA ILE A 279 -21.54 11.64 -7.27
C ILE A 279 -22.59 10.64 -6.75
N LEU A 280 -23.19 9.88 -7.67
CA LEU A 280 -24.19 8.86 -7.39
C LEU A 280 -23.59 7.48 -7.59
N ALA A 281 -23.41 6.71 -6.52
CA ALA A 281 -22.84 5.37 -6.61
C ALA A 281 -23.83 4.36 -7.20
N HIS A 282 -23.29 3.36 -7.91
CA HIS A 282 -23.95 2.19 -8.47
C HIS A 282 -24.84 2.45 -9.70
N GLY A 283 -25.98 3.13 -9.53
CA GLY A 283 -26.91 3.48 -10.60
C GLY A 283 -27.48 2.28 -11.40
N VAL A 284 -27.59 1.09 -10.79
CA VAL A 284 -27.84 -0.18 -11.49
C VAL A 284 -29.23 -0.23 -12.12
N HIS A 285 -30.26 0.11 -11.36
CA HIS A 285 -31.66 -0.04 -11.76
C HIS A 285 -32.32 1.29 -12.17
N LEU A 286 -31.54 2.34 -12.42
CA LEU A 286 -32.04 3.66 -12.81
C LEU A 286 -33.03 3.57 -13.98
N SER A 287 -34.19 4.20 -13.81
CA SER A 287 -35.22 4.29 -14.84
C SER A 287 -34.88 5.32 -15.92
N GLU A 288 -35.63 5.27 -17.02
CA GLU A 288 -35.64 6.27 -18.09
C GLU A 288 -35.92 7.71 -17.58
N ARG A 289 -36.74 7.88 -16.53
CA ARG A 289 -36.98 9.19 -15.92
C ARG A 289 -35.79 9.65 -15.10
N GLU A 290 -35.24 8.74 -14.31
CA GLU A 290 -34.11 8.98 -13.40
C GLU A 290 -32.85 9.40 -14.16
N ALA A 291 -32.45 8.66 -15.20
CA ALA A 291 -31.29 9.01 -16.01
C ALA A 291 -31.42 10.40 -16.67
N ARG A 292 -32.64 10.78 -17.10
CA ARG A 292 -32.91 12.13 -17.61
C ARG A 292 -32.85 13.21 -16.52
N ALA A 293 -33.33 12.93 -15.31
CA ALA A 293 -33.22 13.87 -14.19
C ALA A 293 -31.75 14.07 -13.75
N ILE A 294 -30.97 12.98 -13.65
CA ILE A 294 -29.53 13.00 -13.35
C ILE A 294 -28.78 13.83 -14.39
N ALA A 295 -28.99 13.55 -15.70
CA ALA A 295 -28.39 14.34 -16.78
C ALA A 295 -28.80 15.82 -16.75
N ALA A 296 -30.08 16.12 -16.47
CA ALA A 296 -30.60 17.49 -16.36
C ALA A 296 -30.13 18.26 -15.10
N ARG A 297 -29.49 17.57 -14.14
CA ARG A 297 -28.75 18.18 -13.01
C ARG A 297 -27.23 18.15 -13.20
N GLN A 298 -26.77 17.56 -14.30
CA GLN A 298 -25.36 17.27 -14.61
C GLN A 298 -24.67 16.36 -13.57
N SER A 299 -25.44 15.70 -12.71
CA SER A 299 -24.98 14.74 -11.70
C SER A 299 -24.24 13.57 -12.35
N LYS A 300 -23.31 12.98 -11.61
CA LYS A 300 -22.30 12.02 -12.07
C LYS A 300 -22.60 10.63 -11.49
N VAL A 301 -22.21 9.55 -12.19
CA VAL A 301 -22.38 8.18 -11.67
C VAL A 301 -21.03 7.50 -11.43
N ALA A 302 -20.82 6.99 -10.22
CA ALA A 302 -19.71 6.11 -9.89
C ALA A 302 -20.13 4.64 -10.15
N HIS A 303 -19.56 4.03 -11.19
CA HIS A 303 -19.83 2.64 -11.54
C HIS A 303 -18.98 1.69 -10.69
N CYS A 304 -19.63 0.88 -9.86
CA CYS A 304 -18.99 -0.03 -8.89
C CYS A 304 -19.12 -1.53 -9.30
N PRO A 305 -18.57 -1.98 -10.45
CA PRO A 305 -18.88 -3.29 -11.04
C PRO A 305 -18.49 -4.49 -10.14
N CYS A 306 -17.39 -4.35 -9.38
CA CYS A 306 -16.94 -5.36 -8.42
C CYS A 306 -18.00 -5.65 -7.36
N SER A 307 -18.58 -4.60 -6.78
CA SER A 307 -19.60 -4.68 -5.75
C SER A 307 -20.95 -5.12 -6.31
N ASN A 308 -21.39 -4.48 -7.40
CA ASN A 308 -22.66 -4.75 -8.05
C ASN A 308 -22.80 -6.24 -8.44
N SER A 309 -21.67 -6.89 -8.76
CA SER A 309 -21.57 -8.33 -9.02
C SER A 309 -21.49 -9.16 -7.74
N SER A 310 -20.61 -8.77 -6.79
CA SER A 310 -20.37 -9.52 -5.53
C SER A 310 -21.60 -9.60 -4.62
N LEU A 311 -22.36 -8.51 -4.51
CA LEU A 311 -23.60 -8.43 -3.73
C LEU A 311 -24.86 -8.89 -4.51
N SER A 312 -24.68 -9.34 -5.76
CA SER A 312 -25.76 -9.73 -6.68
C SER A 312 -26.80 -8.63 -6.94
N SER A 313 -26.38 -7.36 -6.93
CA SER A 313 -27.25 -6.20 -7.12
C SER A 313 -27.60 -6.00 -8.61
N GLY A 314 -26.66 -6.17 -9.53
CA GLY A 314 -26.98 -6.30 -10.97
C GLY A 314 -25.95 -5.71 -11.93
N THR A 315 -26.34 -5.55 -13.20
CA THR A 315 -25.48 -5.04 -14.28
C THR A 315 -25.84 -3.61 -14.67
N ALA A 316 -24.99 -2.64 -14.30
CA ALA A 316 -25.21 -1.24 -14.63
C ALA A 316 -24.99 -0.97 -16.14
N ARG A 317 -25.88 -0.19 -16.75
CA ARG A 317 -25.99 -0.04 -18.21
C ARG A 317 -25.20 1.19 -18.70
N ILE A 318 -23.87 1.12 -18.68
CA ILE A 318 -23.00 2.29 -18.87
C ILE A 318 -23.13 2.94 -20.25
N ARG A 319 -23.22 2.15 -21.33
CA ARG A 319 -23.49 2.68 -22.68
C ARG A 319 -24.84 3.44 -22.73
N TRP A 320 -25.87 2.94 -22.06
CA TRP A 320 -27.18 3.59 -21.96
C TRP A 320 -27.17 4.88 -21.12
N LEU A 321 -26.34 4.96 -20.06
CA LEU A 321 -26.09 6.20 -19.31
C LEU A 321 -25.37 7.25 -20.16
N TRP A 322 -24.33 6.86 -20.90
CA TRP A 322 -23.67 7.75 -21.86
C TRP A 322 -24.60 8.21 -23.00
N ARG A 323 -25.45 7.32 -23.53
CA ARG A 323 -26.52 7.66 -24.49
C ARG A 323 -27.54 8.65 -23.91
N HIS A 324 -27.66 8.76 -22.58
CA HIS A 324 -28.49 9.73 -21.86
C HIS A 324 -27.77 11.04 -21.49
N GLY A 325 -26.46 11.17 -21.76
CA GLY A 325 -25.68 12.35 -21.36
C GLY A 325 -25.29 12.37 -19.87
N VAL A 326 -25.35 11.23 -19.18
CA VAL A 326 -24.82 11.08 -17.81
C VAL A 326 -23.32 10.76 -17.90
N ASP A 327 -22.49 11.54 -17.21
CA ASP A 327 -21.06 11.25 -17.07
C ASP A 327 -20.82 10.16 -16.03
N VAL A 328 -19.80 9.33 -16.26
CA VAL A 328 -19.53 8.11 -15.48
C VAL A 328 -18.03 7.96 -15.24
N GLY A 329 -17.67 7.51 -14.05
CA GLY A 329 -16.33 7.05 -13.66
C GLY A 329 -16.40 5.69 -12.95
N LEU A 330 -15.26 5.14 -12.53
CA LEU A 330 -15.21 3.87 -11.79
C LEU A 330 -15.10 4.09 -10.28
N GLY A 331 -15.83 3.30 -9.51
CA GLY A 331 -15.65 3.14 -8.06
C GLY A 331 -15.20 1.72 -7.73
N THR A 332 -14.34 1.55 -6.74
CA THR A 332 -14.01 0.20 -6.23
C THR A 332 -15.10 -0.35 -5.31
N ASP A 333 -15.79 0.54 -4.59
CA ASP A 333 -16.72 0.23 -3.49
C ASP A 333 -16.18 -0.80 -2.51
N VAL A 334 -14.94 -0.63 -2.04
CA VAL A 334 -14.50 -1.45 -0.90
C VAL A 334 -15.41 -1.13 0.29
N SER A 335 -16.09 -2.09 0.94
CA SER A 335 -15.89 -3.56 0.88
C SER A 335 -17.00 -4.40 0.23
N GLY A 336 -18.00 -3.78 -0.40
CA GLY A 336 -18.96 -4.51 -1.24
C GLY A 336 -18.25 -5.14 -2.45
N GLY A 337 -17.32 -4.38 -3.05
CA GLY A 337 -16.24 -4.88 -3.90
C GLY A 337 -15.06 -5.37 -3.08
N TYR A 338 -14.47 -6.49 -3.48
CA TYR A 338 -13.33 -7.11 -2.79
C TYR A 338 -11.98 -6.43 -3.04
N SER A 339 -11.87 -5.55 -4.05
CA SER A 339 -10.58 -5.07 -4.57
C SER A 339 -10.42 -3.56 -4.44
N PRO A 340 -9.32 -3.06 -3.83
CA PRO A 340 -8.99 -1.63 -3.76
C PRO A 340 -8.29 -1.11 -5.03
N SER A 341 -8.41 -1.81 -6.16
CA SER A 341 -7.76 -1.48 -7.42
C SER A 341 -8.76 -1.01 -8.47
N VAL A 342 -8.56 0.21 -8.98
CA VAL A 342 -9.37 0.75 -10.09
C VAL A 342 -9.10 -0.01 -11.40
N LEU A 343 -7.91 -0.62 -11.56
CA LEU A 343 -7.61 -1.51 -12.69
C LEU A 343 -8.48 -2.79 -12.65
N GLU A 344 -8.76 -3.32 -11.45
CA GLU A 344 -9.74 -4.40 -11.29
C GLU A 344 -11.17 -3.92 -11.57
N ALA A 345 -11.54 -2.71 -11.11
CA ALA A 345 -12.84 -2.12 -11.48
C ALA A 345 -12.98 -1.94 -13.00
N ALA A 346 -11.91 -1.60 -13.72
CA ALA A 346 -11.90 -1.46 -15.17
C ALA A 346 -12.10 -2.81 -15.88
N ARG A 347 -11.43 -3.88 -15.41
CA ARG A 347 -11.71 -5.25 -15.86
C ARG A 347 -13.15 -5.65 -15.64
N GLN A 348 -13.69 -5.42 -14.43
CA GLN A 348 -15.06 -5.81 -14.12
C GLN A 348 -16.09 -4.96 -14.89
N ALA A 349 -15.82 -3.68 -15.20
CA ALA A 349 -16.66 -2.89 -16.10
C ALA A 349 -16.69 -3.47 -17.54
N ALA A 350 -15.53 -3.90 -18.05
CA ALA A 350 -15.44 -4.56 -19.36
C ALA A 350 -16.21 -5.90 -19.38
N LEU A 351 -16.24 -6.65 -18.27
CA LEU A 351 -17.02 -7.90 -18.18
C LEU A 351 -18.53 -7.64 -17.95
N VAL A 352 -18.90 -6.71 -17.08
CA VAL A 352 -20.30 -6.32 -16.82
C VAL A 352 -20.95 -5.80 -18.10
N SER A 353 -20.27 -4.98 -18.90
CA SER A 353 -20.78 -4.51 -20.20
C SER A 353 -21.05 -5.66 -21.19
N ARG A 354 -20.21 -6.70 -21.20
CA ARG A 354 -20.44 -7.93 -21.98
C ARG A 354 -21.64 -8.71 -21.45
N HIS A 355 -21.89 -8.73 -20.14
CA HIS A 355 -23.11 -9.31 -19.56
C HIS A 355 -24.39 -8.49 -19.82
N VAL A 356 -24.30 -7.16 -19.96
CA VAL A 356 -25.42 -6.34 -20.46
C VAL A 356 -25.73 -6.74 -21.90
N CYS A 357 -24.73 -6.76 -22.78
CA CYS A 357 -24.84 -7.21 -24.17
C CYS A 357 -25.45 -8.62 -24.32
N MET A 358 -25.05 -9.59 -23.47
CA MET A 358 -25.65 -10.94 -23.46
C MET A 358 -27.17 -10.95 -23.21
N ASN A 359 -27.69 -9.92 -22.52
CA ASN A 359 -29.11 -9.78 -22.18
C ASN A 359 -29.86 -8.85 -23.14
N THR A 360 -29.23 -7.80 -23.66
CA THR A 360 -29.85 -6.84 -24.61
C THR A 360 -29.76 -7.29 -26.07
N GLN A 361 -28.74 -8.09 -26.39
CA GLN A 361 -28.32 -8.44 -27.76
C GLN A 361 -27.89 -7.21 -28.60
N ASP A 362 -27.59 -6.08 -27.95
CA ASP A 362 -26.92 -4.92 -28.55
C ASP A 362 -25.40 -5.07 -28.36
N ASP A 363 -24.67 -5.20 -29.46
CA ASP A 363 -23.20 -5.36 -29.43
C ASP A 363 -22.50 -4.06 -28.98
N GLU A 364 -23.16 -2.91 -29.15
CA GLU A 364 -22.69 -1.60 -28.69
C GLU A 364 -22.70 -1.46 -27.15
N ASP A 365 -23.46 -2.28 -26.41
CA ASP A 365 -23.46 -2.22 -24.94
C ASP A 365 -22.09 -2.64 -24.34
N LYS A 366 -21.23 -3.30 -25.12
CA LYS A 366 -19.85 -3.65 -24.73
C LYS A 366 -19.00 -2.39 -24.54
N LEU A 367 -18.11 -2.42 -23.55
CA LEU A 367 -17.04 -1.43 -23.38
C LEU A 367 -15.70 -1.98 -23.89
N SER A 368 -14.94 -1.12 -24.56
CA SER A 368 -13.57 -1.39 -25.02
C SER A 368 -12.52 -1.21 -23.91
N VAL A 369 -11.24 -1.45 -24.21
CA VAL A 369 -10.12 -1.25 -23.26
C VAL A 369 -9.91 0.25 -23.02
N GLU A 370 -9.97 1.04 -24.08
CA GLU A 370 -9.85 2.50 -24.10
C GLU A 370 -10.98 3.13 -23.26
N GLU A 371 -12.20 2.61 -23.39
CA GLU A 371 -13.38 3.10 -22.67
C GLU A 371 -13.34 2.84 -21.16
N VAL A 372 -12.89 1.65 -20.72
CA VAL A 372 -12.74 1.40 -19.28
C VAL A 372 -11.55 2.15 -18.69
N LEU A 373 -10.50 2.40 -19.47
CA LEU A 373 -9.39 3.28 -19.08
C LEU A 373 -9.80 4.76 -19.05
N TYR A 374 -10.71 5.21 -19.92
CA TYR A 374 -11.33 6.54 -19.80
C TYR A 374 -12.13 6.65 -18.49
N LEU A 375 -13.00 5.67 -18.20
CA LEU A 375 -13.79 5.64 -16.96
C LEU A 375 -12.88 5.66 -15.70
N ALA A 376 -11.72 5.01 -15.76
CA ALA A 376 -10.71 4.98 -14.70
C ALA A 376 -9.88 6.27 -14.57
N THR A 377 -9.92 7.17 -15.56
CA THR A 377 -9.12 8.41 -15.65
C THR A 377 -9.99 9.64 -15.90
N ARG A 378 -10.13 10.14 -17.13
CA ARG A 378 -10.90 11.36 -17.43
C ARG A 378 -12.37 11.29 -17.00
N GLY A 379 -13.03 10.15 -17.13
CA GLY A 379 -14.39 9.94 -16.64
C GLY A 379 -14.48 10.03 -15.11
N GLY A 380 -13.47 9.48 -14.42
CA GLY A 380 -13.30 9.68 -12.98
C GLY A 380 -13.07 11.15 -12.60
N ALA A 381 -12.23 11.87 -13.34
CA ALA A 381 -11.96 13.30 -13.13
C ALA A 381 -13.22 14.15 -13.27
N GLN A 382 -14.04 13.88 -14.28
CA GLN A 382 -15.36 14.49 -14.49
C GLN A 382 -16.36 14.18 -13.36
N CYS A 383 -16.19 13.06 -12.64
CA CYS A 383 -17.05 12.74 -11.50
C CYS A 383 -16.68 13.54 -10.24
N VAL A 384 -15.38 13.78 -10.00
CA VAL A 384 -14.89 14.42 -8.76
C VAL A 384 -14.60 15.93 -8.89
N GLY A 385 -15.07 16.55 -9.98
CA GLY A 385 -14.87 17.99 -10.25
C GLY A 385 -13.40 18.36 -10.43
N LEU A 386 -12.70 17.61 -11.29
CA LEU A 386 -11.28 17.76 -11.62
C LEU A 386 -10.99 17.58 -13.12
N GLU A 387 -11.99 17.65 -13.99
CA GLU A 387 -11.78 17.72 -15.43
C GLU A 387 -10.92 18.94 -15.81
N GLY A 388 -10.00 18.76 -16.76
CA GLY A 388 -8.98 19.77 -17.08
C GLY A 388 -7.83 19.87 -16.06
N THR A 389 -7.94 19.23 -14.88
CA THR A 389 -6.90 19.25 -13.83
C THR A 389 -6.09 17.96 -13.75
N VAL A 390 -6.73 16.78 -13.88
CA VAL A 390 -6.05 15.47 -13.83
C VAL A 390 -6.65 14.45 -14.81
N GLY A 391 -6.06 13.25 -14.88
CA GLY A 391 -6.55 12.13 -15.70
C GLY A 391 -6.01 12.10 -17.13
N ALA A 392 -5.08 12.98 -17.47
CA ALA A 392 -4.44 13.10 -18.78
C ALA A 392 -3.08 13.81 -18.71
N PHE A 393 -2.37 13.85 -19.83
CA PHE A 393 -1.04 14.46 -19.98
C PHE A 393 -1.06 15.63 -20.96
N GLU A 394 -1.66 16.74 -20.51
CA GLU A 394 -1.82 18.00 -21.24
C GLU A 394 -1.12 19.15 -20.46
N GLU A 395 -0.68 20.19 -21.16
CA GLU A 395 -0.04 21.34 -20.51
C GLU A 395 -1.05 22.09 -19.62
N GLY A 396 -0.66 22.44 -18.40
CA GLY A 396 -1.53 23.00 -17.36
C GLY A 396 -2.19 21.98 -16.43
N MET A 397 -2.16 20.68 -16.75
CA MET A 397 -2.65 19.64 -15.83
C MET A 397 -1.65 19.32 -14.72
N ALA A 398 -2.15 18.79 -13.61
CA ALA A 398 -1.35 18.40 -12.46
C ALA A 398 -0.73 17.00 -12.66
N TRP A 399 0.52 16.82 -12.20
CA TRP A 399 1.31 15.59 -12.40
C TRP A 399 0.92 14.48 -11.41
N ASP A 400 -0.28 13.93 -11.61
CA ASP A 400 -0.78 12.74 -10.92
C ASP A 400 -0.72 11.55 -11.88
N ALA A 401 0.31 10.70 -11.73
CA ALA A 401 0.72 9.69 -12.70
C ALA A 401 1.24 8.39 -12.05
N GLN A 402 1.20 7.31 -12.81
CA GLN A 402 1.80 6.01 -12.47
C GLN A 402 2.79 5.57 -13.55
N LEU A 403 3.92 4.97 -13.16
CA LEU A 403 4.88 4.33 -14.05
C LEU A 403 4.58 2.83 -14.10
N VAL A 404 4.14 2.35 -15.26
CA VAL A 404 3.81 0.95 -15.50
C VAL A 404 5.02 0.24 -16.12
N ARG A 405 5.43 -0.87 -15.50
CA ARG A 405 6.42 -1.82 -16.03
C ARG A 405 5.73 -3.13 -16.42
N LEU A 406 6.11 -3.65 -17.58
CA LEU A 406 5.69 -4.96 -18.10
C LEU A 406 6.92 -5.88 -18.21
N ARG A 407 6.72 -7.20 -18.18
CA ARG A 407 7.80 -8.19 -18.17
C ARG A 407 8.07 -8.66 -19.60
N ASN A 408 9.20 -8.26 -20.17
CA ASN A 408 9.67 -8.88 -21.41
C ASN A 408 10.17 -10.30 -21.11
N VAL A 409 9.69 -11.28 -21.87
CA VAL A 409 10.20 -12.65 -21.89
C VAL A 409 11.42 -12.66 -22.82
N PRO A 410 12.60 -13.13 -22.37
CA PRO A 410 13.83 -13.09 -23.15
C PRO A 410 13.89 -14.17 -24.23
N GLU A 411 14.77 -13.98 -25.21
CA GLU A 411 14.98 -14.89 -26.35
C GLU A 411 15.99 -16.01 -26.02
N GLY A 412 15.78 -16.76 -24.93
CA GLY A 412 16.64 -17.89 -24.58
C GLY A 412 16.22 -18.64 -23.31
N GLU A 413 16.79 -19.85 -23.12
CA GLU A 413 16.58 -20.66 -21.89
C GLU A 413 17.46 -20.20 -20.71
N GLU A 414 18.52 -19.42 -20.97
CA GLU A 414 19.54 -19.02 -19.98
C GLU A 414 19.40 -17.58 -19.45
N GLU A 415 18.50 -16.75 -20.00
CA GLU A 415 18.29 -15.36 -19.55
C GLU A 415 17.19 -15.26 -18.46
N GLU A 416 17.50 -14.65 -17.31
CA GLU A 416 16.47 -14.34 -16.29
C GLU A 416 15.58 -13.17 -16.74
N ALA A 417 14.31 -13.48 -17.05
CA ALA A 417 13.27 -12.48 -17.29
C ALA A 417 13.02 -11.62 -16.04
N GLY A 418 13.29 -10.31 -16.12
CA GLY A 418 13.14 -9.37 -15.00
C GLY A 418 11.74 -9.32 -14.40
N ASP A 419 11.62 -9.01 -13.09
CA ASP A 419 10.35 -9.06 -12.34
C ASP A 419 9.39 -7.88 -12.60
N GLY A 420 9.13 -7.59 -13.88
CA GLY A 420 8.19 -6.57 -14.39
C GLY A 420 6.71 -6.92 -14.20
N GLY A 421 6.34 -7.36 -13.00
CA GLY A 421 5.02 -7.87 -12.68
C GLY A 421 4.71 -9.22 -13.34
N ASN A 422 3.43 -9.48 -13.59
CA ASN A 422 2.89 -10.73 -14.14
C ASN A 422 2.29 -10.56 -15.55
N VAL A 423 2.73 -9.54 -16.28
CA VAL A 423 2.24 -9.23 -17.64
C VAL A 423 3.39 -9.49 -18.61
N ASP A 424 3.37 -10.68 -19.20
CA ASP A 424 4.43 -11.17 -20.07
C ASP A 424 4.26 -10.67 -21.51
N LEU A 425 5.33 -10.12 -22.07
CA LEU A 425 5.48 -9.66 -23.45
C LEU A 425 6.50 -10.53 -24.19
N PHE A 426 6.19 -10.94 -25.41
CA PHE A 426 7.04 -11.79 -26.26
C PHE A 426 7.73 -11.01 -27.38
N GLY A 427 7.61 -9.69 -27.39
CA GLY A 427 8.34 -8.78 -28.28
C GLY A 427 7.64 -8.47 -29.61
N TRP A 428 6.71 -9.33 -30.03
CA TRP A 428 5.89 -9.11 -31.23
C TRP A 428 4.65 -8.26 -31.00
N GLU A 429 4.26 -7.98 -29.74
CA GLU A 429 3.01 -7.25 -29.46
C GLU A 429 3.08 -5.79 -29.90
N ASP A 430 1.96 -5.24 -30.39
CA ASP A 430 1.81 -3.80 -30.57
C ASP A 430 1.46 -3.07 -29.25
N TRP A 431 1.10 -1.78 -29.32
CA TRP A 431 0.77 -0.98 -28.14
C TRP A 431 -0.70 -1.08 -27.70
N GLU A 432 -1.62 -1.51 -28.56
CA GLU A 432 -3.00 -1.82 -28.21
C GLU A 432 -3.03 -3.16 -27.44
N GLU A 433 -2.32 -4.17 -27.96
CA GLU A 433 -2.12 -5.46 -27.31
C GLU A 433 -1.43 -5.34 -25.94
N LYS A 434 -0.41 -4.48 -25.80
CA LYS A 434 0.26 -4.21 -24.51
C LYS A 434 -0.70 -3.58 -23.49
N MET A 435 -1.52 -2.61 -23.90
CA MET A 435 -2.52 -2.00 -23.02
C MET A 435 -3.62 -3.00 -22.63
N ALA A 436 -4.09 -3.82 -23.57
CA ALA A 436 -5.04 -4.89 -23.30
C ALA A 436 -4.47 -5.94 -22.33
N LYS A 437 -3.22 -6.37 -22.52
CA LYS A 437 -2.51 -7.29 -21.60
C LYS A 437 -2.37 -6.70 -20.20
N TRP A 438 -1.96 -5.43 -20.08
CA TRP A 438 -1.89 -4.75 -18.79
C TRP A 438 -3.26 -4.65 -18.10
N VAL A 439 -4.30 -4.24 -18.82
CA VAL A 439 -5.66 -4.16 -18.28
C VAL A 439 -6.18 -5.53 -17.84
N TYR A 440 -6.06 -6.57 -18.67
CA TYR A 440 -6.62 -7.88 -18.36
C TYR A 440 -5.78 -8.74 -17.41
N SER A 441 -4.50 -8.45 -17.19
CA SER A 441 -3.63 -9.30 -16.35
C SER A 441 -2.84 -8.56 -15.26
N GLY A 442 -2.65 -7.24 -15.33
CA GLY A 442 -1.76 -6.51 -14.41
C GLY A 442 -2.34 -6.21 -13.01
N ASP A 443 -1.44 -5.97 -12.06
CA ASP A 443 -1.76 -5.57 -10.67
C ASP A 443 -0.72 -4.58 -10.07
N ASP A 444 -0.67 -4.43 -8.74
CA ASP A 444 0.29 -3.54 -8.05
C ASP A 444 1.76 -3.85 -8.38
N ARG A 445 2.08 -5.08 -8.80
CA ARG A 445 3.45 -5.45 -9.20
C ARG A 445 3.89 -4.81 -10.53
N ASN A 446 2.95 -4.34 -11.35
CA ASN A 446 3.26 -3.56 -12.55
C ASN A 446 3.44 -2.06 -12.24
N THR A 447 3.02 -1.59 -11.06
CA THR A 447 3.07 -0.18 -10.67
C THR A 447 4.40 0.11 -9.97
N ASP A 448 5.46 0.35 -10.75
CA ASP A 448 6.81 0.62 -10.23
C ASP A 448 6.82 1.83 -9.29
N ARG A 449 6.10 2.88 -9.68
CA ARG A 449 6.01 4.17 -8.97
C ARG A 449 4.65 4.81 -9.19
N VAL A 450 4.18 5.51 -8.17
CA VAL A 450 3.17 6.56 -8.32
C VAL A 450 3.81 7.89 -7.95
N THR A 451 3.53 8.93 -8.73
CA THR A 451 3.96 10.31 -8.51
C THR A 451 2.74 11.19 -8.49
N LEU A 452 2.63 12.03 -7.45
CA LEU A 452 1.57 13.01 -7.28
C LEU A 452 2.16 14.42 -7.25
N THR A 453 1.34 15.37 -7.70
CA THR A 453 1.58 16.81 -7.76
C THR A 453 2.38 17.35 -6.57
N ILE A 454 2.01 16.96 -5.33
CA ILE A 454 2.58 17.52 -4.09
C ILE A 454 3.74 16.67 -3.52
N MET A 455 4.02 15.48 -4.07
CA MET A 455 4.84 14.47 -3.40
C MET A 455 6.35 14.47 -3.75
N ALA A 456 6.84 15.43 -4.56
CA ALA A 456 8.27 15.52 -4.93
C ALA A 456 9.24 15.89 -3.77
N CYS A 457 8.78 15.86 -2.52
CA CYS A 457 9.59 16.09 -1.31
C CYS A 457 9.60 14.91 -0.31
N PHE A 458 9.00 13.77 -0.64
CA PHE A 458 9.18 12.52 0.11
C PHE A 458 9.67 11.42 -0.82
N ASN A 459 10.54 10.53 -0.29
CA ASN A 459 11.11 9.42 -1.07
C ASN A 459 10.01 8.65 -1.80
N THR A 460 10.20 8.43 -3.10
CA THR A 460 9.36 7.57 -3.92
C THR A 460 9.06 6.28 -3.17
N MET A 461 7.79 6.01 -2.87
CA MET A 461 7.37 4.70 -2.35
C MET A 461 7.45 3.67 -3.48
N SER A 462 8.67 3.21 -3.75
CA SER A 462 8.90 1.93 -4.44
C SER A 462 8.13 0.86 -3.66
N VAL A 463 7.18 0.19 -4.30
CA VAL A 463 6.47 -0.95 -3.69
C VAL A 463 7.53 -1.98 -3.32
N PRO A 464 7.72 -2.31 -2.02
CA PRO A 464 8.85 -3.14 -1.62
C PRO A 464 8.57 -4.60 -1.97
N SER A 465 8.97 -5.01 -3.18
CA SER A 465 9.39 -6.40 -3.39
C SER A 465 10.46 -6.69 -2.33
N LEU A 466 10.22 -7.71 -1.50
CA LEU A 466 11.17 -8.12 -0.48
C LEU A 466 12.44 -8.56 -1.24
N PRO A 467 13.58 -7.87 -1.10
CA PRO A 467 14.76 -8.17 -1.90
C PRO A 467 15.14 -9.65 -1.74
N ARG A 468 15.52 -10.35 -2.82
CA ARG A 468 15.79 -11.81 -2.76
C ARG A 468 16.72 -12.18 -1.59
N TRP A 469 17.71 -11.33 -1.27
CA TRP A 469 18.62 -11.50 -0.12
C TRP A 469 17.93 -11.58 1.25
N LEU A 470 16.79 -10.91 1.47
CA LEU A 470 16.02 -10.97 2.72
C LEU A 470 15.23 -12.28 2.85
N VAL A 471 14.87 -12.92 1.73
CA VAL A 471 14.31 -14.27 1.71
C VAL A 471 15.44 -15.30 1.96
N TYR A 472 16.58 -15.16 1.27
CA TYR A 472 17.75 -16.00 1.52
C TYR A 472 18.27 -15.88 2.96
N LEU A 473 18.22 -14.68 3.58
CA LEU A 473 18.59 -14.50 4.99
C LEU A 473 17.67 -15.28 5.93
N ARG A 474 16.34 -15.31 5.67
CA ARG A 474 15.40 -16.11 6.46
C ARG A 474 15.65 -17.61 6.30
N VAL A 475 15.95 -18.07 5.08
CA VAL A 475 16.31 -19.47 4.80
C VAL A 475 17.64 -19.84 5.46
N ALA A 476 18.65 -18.97 5.39
CA ALA A 476 19.93 -19.16 6.06
C ALA A 476 19.79 -19.24 7.59
N ILE A 477 18.99 -18.34 8.20
CA ILE A 477 18.70 -18.39 9.65
C ILE A 477 18.01 -19.71 10.03
N LEU A 478 17.03 -20.17 9.24
CA LEU A 478 16.36 -21.46 9.46
C LEU A 478 17.34 -22.65 9.35
N LEU A 479 18.21 -22.66 8.33
CA LEU A 479 19.21 -23.71 8.12
C LEU A 479 20.29 -23.71 9.22
N VAL A 480 20.77 -22.55 9.65
CA VAL A 480 21.71 -22.41 10.78
C VAL A 480 21.07 -22.90 12.08
N THR A 481 19.80 -22.57 12.32
CA THR A 481 19.07 -23.03 13.51
C THR A 481 18.90 -24.55 13.49
N ALA A 482 18.52 -25.14 12.35
CA ALA A 482 18.40 -26.59 12.19
C ALA A 482 19.77 -27.31 12.34
N GLY A 483 20.83 -26.74 11.78
CA GLY A 483 22.20 -27.24 11.91
C GLY A 483 22.66 -27.27 13.37
N ALA A 484 22.48 -26.18 14.11
CA ALA A 484 22.85 -26.08 15.52
C ALA A 484 22.13 -27.13 16.40
N VAL A 485 20.85 -27.38 16.15
CA VAL A 485 20.08 -28.45 16.83
C VAL A 485 20.68 -29.82 16.50
N GLY A 486 21.01 -30.09 15.23
CA GLY A 486 21.64 -31.33 14.78
C GLY A 486 23.01 -31.60 15.43
N THR A 487 23.90 -30.61 15.45
CA THR A 487 25.23 -30.74 16.08
C THR A 487 25.13 -30.94 17.59
N THR A 488 24.17 -30.29 18.25
CA THR A 488 23.95 -30.45 19.69
C THR A 488 23.47 -31.86 20.04
N ALA A 489 22.53 -32.42 19.26
CA ALA A 489 22.07 -33.80 19.43
C ALA A 489 23.19 -34.83 19.15
N TYR A 490 24.03 -34.59 18.13
CA TYR A 490 25.15 -35.46 17.81
C TYR A 490 26.20 -35.52 18.94
N ASN A 491 26.63 -34.37 19.46
CA ASN A 491 27.62 -34.29 20.53
C ASN A 491 27.10 -34.91 21.85
N ALA A 492 25.81 -34.84 22.13
CA ALA A 492 25.22 -35.53 23.29
C ALA A 492 25.35 -37.06 23.20
N SER A 493 25.26 -37.64 22.00
CA SER A 493 25.38 -39.10 21.78
C SER A 493 26.81 -39.64 21.96
N LEU A 494 27.83 -38.81 21.73
CA LEU A 494 29.25 -39.21 21.79
C LEU A 494 29.79 -39.35 23.22
N HIS A 495 29.18 -38.70 24.20
CA HIS A 495 29.71 -38.64 25.57
C HIS A 495 29.15 -39.70 26.54
N HIS A 496 28.09 -40.44 26.18
CA HIS A 496 27.50 -41.47 27.05
C HIS A 496 27.88 -42.90 26.64
N LYS A 497 28.98 -43.39 27.22
CA LYS A 497 29.31 -44.83 27.25
C LYS A 497 28.59 -45.51 28.42
N ASP A 498 27.32 -45.88 28.23
CA ASP A 498 26.71 -47.10 28.79
C ASP A 498 25.25 -47.23 28.31
N TRP A 499 24.97 -48.22 27.46
CA TRP A 499 23.69 -48.37 26.73
C TRP A 499 22.63 -49.21 27.45
N ALA A 500 22.82 -49.53 28.74
CA ALA A 500 22.10 -50.62 29.41
C ALA A 500 20.91 -50.21 30.32
N PHE A 501 20.63 -48.91 30.52
CA PHE A 501 19.69 -48.47 31.59
C PHE A 501 18.60 -47.47 31.18
N LEU A 502 18.40 -47.17 29.89
CA LEU A 502 17.49 -46.09 29.45
C LEU A 502 16.43 -46.50 28.40
N VAL A 503 16.08 -47.78 28.33
CA VAL A 503 15.02 -48.29 27.42
C VAL A 503 13.60 -47.96 27.92
N ASN A 504 13.42 -47.68 29.21
CA ASN A 504 12.09 -47.57 29.85
C ASN A 504 11.55 -46.14 30.06
N ASP A 505 12.28 -45.09 29.68
CA ASP A 505 11.90 -43.69 29.98
C ASP A 505 12.05 -42.69 28.80
N ALA A 506 12.14 -43.22 27.58
CA ALA A 506 12.32 -42.42 26.35
C ALA A 506 11.20 -41.38 26.14
N ALA A 507 9.97 -41.67 26.58
CA ALA A 507 8.84 -40.74 26.47
C ALA A 507 9.05 -39.46 27.29
N ASN A 508 9.60 -39.55 28.51
CA ASN A 508 9.82 -38.39 29.35
C ASN A 508 10.99 -37.53 28.86
N ILE A 509 12.06 -38.14 28.33
CA ILE A 509 13.22 -37.38 27.80
C ILE A 509 12.84 -36.58 26.54
N VAL A 510 12.02 -37.13 25.64
CA VAL A 510 11.51 -36.39 24.46
C VAL A 510 10.58 -35.26 24.90
N HIS A 511 9.75 -35.47 25.92
CA HIS A 511 8.91 -34.38 26.46
C HIS A 511 9.74 -33.28 27.16
N PHE A 512 10.81 -33.63 27.88
CA PHE A 512 11.64 -32.65 28.58
C PHE A 512 12.54 -31.84 27.62
N SER A 513 13.12 -32.48 26.59
CA SER A 513 13.90 -31.77 25.56
C SER A 513 13.03 -30.87 24.68
N GLY A 514 11.80 -31.30 24.35
CA GLY A 514 10.80 -30.47 23.68
C GLY A 514 10.40 -29.21 24.48
N VAL A 515 10.36 -29.29 25.81
CA VAL A 515 10.06 -28.15 26.69
C VAL A 515 11.28 -27.27 26.97
N LEU A 516 12.49 -27.84 27.05
CA LEU A 516 13.72 -27.07 27.28
C LEU A 516 14.21 -26.32 26.03
N THR A 517 13.74 -26.70 24.84
CA THR A 517 14.00 -25.99 23.56
C THR A 517 13.04 -24.79 23.38
N LEU A 518 12.42 -24.30 24.45
CA LEU A 518 11.49 -23.17 24.40
C LEU A 518 12.17 -21.84 24.78
N ALA A 519 12.48 -21.05 23.75
CA ALA A 519 12.78 -19.61 23.81
C ALA A 519 13.97 -19.17 24.69
N ILE A 520 15.17 -19.20 24.09
CA ILE A 520 16.04 -18.00 24.14
C ILE A 520 15.65 -17.16 22.92
N VAL A 521 14.82 -16.13 23.13
CA VAL A 521 14.52 -15.14 22.09
C VAL A 521 15.35 -13.90 22.37
N THR A 522 16.50 -13.81 21.71
CA THR A 522 17.34 -12.60 21.72
C THR A 522 16.73 -11.58 20.78
N THR A 523 16.06 -10.56 21.34
CA THR A 523 15.57 -9.43 20.53
C THR A 523 16.64 -8.35 20.51
N MET A 524 17.16 -8.06 19.31
CA MET A 524 18.12 -6.97 19.09
C MET A 524 17.36 -5.67 18.77
N LEU A 525 17.69 -4.60 19.49
CA LEU A 525 17.25 -3.24 19.18
C LEU A 525 18.49 -2.39 18.87
N VAL A 526 18.64 -2.03 17.59
CA VAL A 526 19.55 -0.96 17.16
C VAL A 526 18.87 0.36 17.52
N MET A 527 19.37 1.07 18.52
CA MET A 527 18.60 2.17 19.13
C MET A 527 19.01 3.57 18.66
N GLU A 528 20.22 3.77 18.15
CA GLU A 528 20.56 5.03 17.46
C GLU A 528 21.74 4.92 16.48
N TYR A 529 21.81 5.89 15.57
CA TYR A 529 22.87 6.06 14.57
C TYR A 529 23.39 7.49 14.64
N THR A 530 24.70 7.67 14.82
CA THR A 530 25.35 8.97 14.64
C THR A 530 26.66 8.85 13.86
N SER A 531 26.84 9.76 12.90
CA SER A 531 28.09 9.95 12.17
C SER A 531 28.75 11.24 12.63
N LYS A 532 30.06 11.21 12.89
CA LYS A 532 30.82 12.40 13.25
C LYS A 532 32.27 12.28 12.75
N GLY A 533 32.70 13.20 11.90
CA GLY A 533 34.08 13.28 11.40
C GLY A 533 34.57 12.02 10.67
N GLY A 534 33.71 11.36 9.90
CA GLY A 534 34.05 10.12 9.17
C GLY A 534 34.09 8.84 10.02
N ARG A 535 33.75 8.91 11.32
CA ARG A 535 33.62 7.75 12.20
C ARG A 535 32.15 7.32 12.33
N PHE A 536 31.93 6.03 12.50
CA PHE A 536 30.62 5.42 12.71
C PHE A 536 30.53 4.86 14.12
N TYR A 537 29.47 5.22 14.84
CA TYR A 537 29.18 4.73 16.18
C TYR A 537 27.82 4.03 16.17
N TYR A 538 27.78 2.81 16.70
CA TYR A 538 26.58 1.98 16.78
C TYR A 538 26.30 1.63 18.24
N GLN A 539 25.08 1.90 18.70
CA GLN A 539 24.63 1.52 20.03
C GLN A 539 23.56 0.43 19.93
N LEU A 540 23.91 -0.75 20.44
CA LEU A 540 23.11 -1.98 20.37
C LEU A 540 22.62 -2.38 21.76
N ALA A 541 21.31 -2.54 21.89
CA ALA A 541 20.68 -3.11 23.08
C ALA A 541 20.20 -4.54 22.77
N PHE A 542 20.53 -5.47 23.66
CA PHE A 542 20.09 -6.86 23.59
C PHE A 542 19.11 -7.14 24.72
N VAL A 543 17.97 -7.73 24.41
CA VAL A 543 17.04 -8.28 25.40
C VAL A 543 17.04 -9.80 25.26
N VAL A 544 17.53 -10.49 26.29
CA VAL A 544 17.50 -11.95 26.40
C VAL A 544 16.43 -12.34 27.39
N LEU A 545 15.36 -12.98 26.91
CA LEU A 545 14.30 -13.54 27.75
C LEU A 545 14.60 -15.02 28.03
N LEU A 546 14.66 -15.39 29.31
CA LEU A 546 14.80 -16.78 29.78
C LEU A 546 13.51 -17.24 30.47
N GLY A 547 12.97 -18.37 30.03
CA GLY A 547 11.59 -18.82 30.27
C GLY A 547 11.19 -19.28 31.68
N VAL A 548 11.89 -18.90 32.76
CA VAL A 548 11.41 -19.10 34.15
C VAL A 548 11.81 -17.92 35.05
N LYS A 549 10.80 -17.23 35.62
CA LYS A 549 10.91 -16.16 36.63
C LYS A 549 11.91 -15.02 36.31
N SER A 550 11.44 -14.06 35.51
CA SER A 550 11.77 -12.62 35.57
C SER A 550 13.15 -12.22 36.11
N VAL A 551 14.20 -12.43 35.31
CA VAL A 551 15.48 -11.72 35.46
C VAL A 551 15.78 -11.02 34.14
N PHE A 552 15.90 -9.69 34.18
CA PHE A 552 16.31 -8.88 33.03
C PHE A 552 17.80 -8.55 33.15
N TRP A 553 18.56 -8.81 32.08
CA TRP A 553 19.91 -8.27 31.90
C TRP A 553 19.86 -7.17 30.84
N LEU A 554 20.48 -6.03 31.14
CA LEU A 554 20.69 -4.95 30.18
C LEU A 554 22.20 -4.67 30.12
N GLY A 555 22.85 -5.12 29.06
CA GLY A 555 24.26 -4.84 28.78
C GLY A 555 24.36 -3.91 27.59
N CYS A 556 24.96 -2.73 27.78
CA CYS A 556 25.26 -1.79 26.70
C CYS A 556 26.73 -1.97 26.29
N TRP A 557 26.97 -2.34 25.03
CA TRP A 557 28.31 -2.43 24.45
C TRP A 557 28.47 -1.34 23.38
N LEU A 558 29.56 -0.58 23.47
CA LEU A 558 29.91 0.46 22.51
C LEU A 558 31.06 -0.03 21.62
N TRP A 559 30.91 0.09 20.30
CA TRP A 559 31.90 -0.37 19.32
C TRP A 559 32.36 0.79 18.43
N GLU A 560 33.67 1.04 18.34
CA GLU A 560 34.26 1.95 17.35
C GLU A 560 34.85 1.12 16.19
N VAL A 561 34.32 1.29 14.98
CA VAL A 561 34.86 0.66 13.77
C VAL A 561 35.61 1.70 12.95
N ARG A 562 36.92 1.49 12.79
CA ARG A 562 37.78 2.33 11.93
C ARG A 562 37.95 1.69 10.56
N LEU A 563 37.70 2.47 9.52
CA LEU A 563 38.09 2.13 8.14
C LEU A 563 39.12 3.17 7.68
N ALA A 564 40.37 2.73 7.58
CA ALA A 564 41.48 3.49 7.03
C ALA A 564 42.34 2.54 6.17
N GLY A 565 43.01 3.07 5.16
CA GLY A 565 43.76 2.26 4.20
C GLY A 565 44.99 1.59 4.80
N GLN A 566 45.04 0.26 4.66
CA GLN A 566 46.15 -0.65 4.98
C GLN A 566 46.48 -0.88 6.48
N VAL A 567 46.62 -2.18 6.78
CA VAL A 567 46.99 -2.83 8.06
C VAL A 567 45.92 -2.90 9.16
N LYS A 568 45.67 -4.16 9.53
CA LYS A 568 44.69 -4.71 10.48
C LYS A 568 44.99 -4.32 11.93
N GLU A 569 44.00 -3.80 12.67
CA GLU A 569 43.82 -4.08 14.10
C GLU A 569 42.42 -3.67 14.60
N VAL A 570 41.94 -4.28 15.68
CA VAL A 570 40.66 -3.97 16.35
C VAL A 570 40.89 -3.97 17.86
N GLU A 571 40.84 -2.79 18.48
CA GLU A 571 41.02 -2.63 19.93
C GLU A 571 39.71 -2.81 20.70
N TRP A 572 39.79 -3.40 21.90
CA TRP A 572 38.68 -3.53 22.85
C TRP A 572 38.68 -2.41 23.89
N VAL A 573 37.49 -2.05 24.38
CA VAL A 573 37.31 -1.21 25.57
C VAL A 573 36.26 -1.89 26.47
N GLU A 574 36.67 -2.31 27.67
CA GLU A 574 35.76 -2.85 28.69
C GLU A 574 35.43 -1.79 29.74
N ASP A 575 34.16 -1.71 30.14
CA ASP A 575 33.75 -1.10 31.41
C ASP A 575 32.63 -1.96 32.04
N TRP A 576 32.88 -2.50 33.24
CA TRP A 576 32.06 -3.54 33.86
C TRP A 576 31.25 -3.01 35.05
N GLY A 577 30.05 -2.49 34.75
CA GLY A 577 29.07 -2.11 35.76
C GLY A 577 28.60 -3.30 36.60
N ARG A 578 28.85 -3.28 37.92
CA ARG A 578 28.42 -4.34 38.85
C ARG A 578 26.92 -4.29 39.14
N MET A 579 26.24 -5.43 39.03
CA MET A 579 25.00 -5.73 39.75
C MET A 579 25.10 -7.09 40.47
N SER A 580 24.20 -7.34 41.43
CA SER A 580 24.49 -8.15 42.62
C SER A 580 23.66 -9.44 42.79
N SER A 581 24.23 -10.35 43.58
CA SER A 581 23.58 -11.46 44.32
C SER A 581 22.80 -12.53 43.53
N TRP A 582 23.32 -13.75 43.55
CA TRP A 582 22.57 -14.99 43.31
C TRP A 582 22.27 -15.68 44.66
N PRO A 583 21.14 -16.41 44.80
CA PRO A 583 20.91 -17.25 45.98
C PRO A 583 21.92 -18.41 46.10
N GLU A 584 22.27 -18.73 47.34
CA GLU A 584 23.02 -19.94 47.68
C GLU A 584 22.08 -21.16 47.71
N GLY A 585 22.57 -22.29 47.20
CA GLY A 585 21.78 -23.50 46.95
C GLY A 585 22.49 -24.42 45.96
N ASP A 586 22.46 -25.72 46.22
CA ASP A 586 23.38 -26.69 45.63
C ASP A 586 23.33 -26.83 44.10
N GLY A 587 24.50 -27.03 43.49
CA GLY A 587 24.61 -27.23 42.04
C GLY A 587 25.96 -26.84 41.41
N PHE A 588 27.09 -27.00 42.12
CA PHE A 588 28.39 -26.49 41.65
C PHE A 588 28.82 -27.03 40.27
N LEU A 589 28.52 -28.30 39.95
CA LEU A 589 28.77 -28.86 38.61
C LEU A 589 27.84 -28.25 37.55
N TRP A 590 26.52 -28.19 37.82
CA TRP A 590 25.54 -27.62 36.90
C TRP A 590 25.83 -26.15 36.57
N ARG A 591 26.26 -25.35 37.56
CA ARG A 591 26.67 -23.95 37.35
C ARG A 591 27.84 -23.85 36.35
N ARG A 592 28.82 -24.76 36.39
CA ARG A 592 29.92 -24.79 35.40
C ARG A 592 29.49 -25.34 34.04
N PHE A 593 28.60 -26.33 34.00
CA PHE A 593 28.08 -26.90 32.75
C PHE A 593 27.27 -25.87 31.95
N TYR A 594 26.33 -25.17 32.59
CA TYR A 594 25.56 -24.09 31.95
C TYR A 594 26.47 -22.91 31.54
N ALA A 595 27.42 -22.50 32.38
CA ALA A 595 28.36 -21.44 32.02
C ALA A 595 29.21 -21.80 30.79
N ALA A 596 29.71 -23.04 30.70
CA ALA A 596 30.48 -23.51 29.55
C ALA A 596 29.64 -23.63 28.28
N LEU A 597 28.40 -24.13 28.38
CA LEU A 597 27.48 -24.27 27.24
C LEU A 597 27.01 -22.91 26.71
N ILE A 598 26.74 -21.95 27.60
CA ILE A 598 26.41 -20.57 27.21
C ILE A 598 27.64 -19.91 26.57
N ALA A 599 28.84 -20.06 27.16
CA ALA A 599 30.06 -19.50 26.59
C ALA A 599 30.38 -20.07 25.19
N SER A 600 30.27 -21.38 24.97
CA SER A 600 30.52 -21.98 23.65
C SER A 600 29.47 -21.58 22.62
N THR A 601 28.19 -21.47 23.02
CA THR A 601 27.11 -21.02 22.13
C THR A 601 27.25 -19.55 21.76
N VAL A 602 27.65 -18.69 22.71
CA VAL A 602 27.90 -17.26 22.47
C VAL A 602 29.14 -17.06 21.60
N VAL A 603 30.24 -17.76 21.85
CA VAL A 603 31.46 -17.69 21.00
C VAL A 603 31.14 -18.14 19.58
N ALA A 604 30.48 -19.29 19.40
CA ALA A 604 30.09 -19.75 18.07
C ALA A 604 29.15 -18.76 17.35
N ALA A 605 28.20 -18.15 18.06
CA ALA A 605 27.34 -17.11 17.49
C ALA A 605 28.11 -15.85 17.10
N VAL A 606 29.11 -15.44 17.88
CA VAL A 606 30.00 -14.29 17.57
C VAL A 606 30.90 -14.59 16.38
N ASP A 607 31.50 -15.79 16.30
CA ASP A 607 32.36 -16.19 15.18
C ASP A 607 31.58 -16.20 13.84
N TRP A 608 30.38 -16.80 13.82
CA TRP A 608 29.50 -16.77 12.64
C TRP A 608 29.00 -15.36 12.31
N PHE A 609 28.76 -14.50 13.31
CA PHE A 609 28.36 -13.11 13.09
C PHE A 609 29.50 -12.26 12.53
N LEU A 610 30.74 -12.49 12.96
CA LEU A 610 31.94 -11.86 12.38
C LEU A 610 32.13 -12.24 10.91
N ILE A 611 31.90 -13.52 10.54
CA ILE A 611 31.93 -13.97 9.14
C ILE A 611 30.86 -13.26 8.31
N ILE A 612 29.63 -13.13 8.82
CA ILE A 612 28.52 -12.44 8.13
C ILE A 612 28.81 -10.94 7.97
N ILE A 613 29.41 -10.29 8.96
CA ILE A 613 29.84 -8.88 8.86
C ILE A 613 30.97 -8.73 7.83
N LEU A 614 31.97 -9.61 7.82
CA LEU A 614 33.05 -9.56 6.83
C LEU A 614 32.51 -9.72 5.40
N LEU A 615 31.60 -10.67 5.17
CA LEU A 615 30.94 -10.87 3.88
C LEU A 615 30.12 -9.64 3.47
N ALA A 616 29.35 -9.04 4.38
CA ALA A 616 28.58 -7.84 4.10
C ALA A 616 29.46 -6.62 3.77
N VAL A 617 30.63 -6.50 4.42
CA VAL A 617 31.61 -5.44 4.14
C VAL A 617 32.34 -5.69 2.82
N LEU A 618 32.75 -6.93 2.52
CA LEU A 618 33.38 -7.32 1.25
C LEU A 618 32.45 -7.08 0.06
N VAL A 619 31.21 -7.59 0.12
CA VAL A 619 30.19 -7.36 -0.92
C VAL A 619 29.95 -5.86 -1.13
N ARG A 620 29.88 -5.08 -0.05
CA ARG A 620 29.71 -3.62 -0.16
C ARG A 620 30.93 -2.91 -0.75
N ALA A 621 32.15 -3.38 -0.49
CA ALA A 621 33.36 -2.83 -1.10
C ALA A 621 33.42 -3.11 -2.61
N CYS A 622 33.12 -4.34 -3.04
CA CYS A 622 33.02 -4.70 -4.46
C CYS A 622 31.96 -3.87 -5.19
N LEU A 623 30.80 -3.63 -4.55
CA LEU A 623 29.72 -2.81 -5.08
C LEU A 623 29.99 -1.29 -5.09
N SER A 624 30.98 -0.79 -4.35
CA SER A 624 31.30 0.65 -4.31
C SER A 624 32.44 1.08 -5.23
N ASP A 625 33.46 0.24 -5.44
CA ASP A 625 34.64 0.58 -6.26
C ASP A 625 34.61 -0.02 -7.68
N GLY A 626 33.61 -0.83 -8.02
CA GLY A 626 33.32 -1.25 -9.40
C GLY A 626 34.37 -2.15 -10.06
N ARG A 627 35.26 -2.79 -9.29
CA ARG A 627 36.27 -3.73 -9.79
C ARG A 627 35.80 -5.17 -9.63
N ARG A 628 36.12 -6.02 -10.61
CA ARG A 628 36.09 -7.47 -10.42
C ARG A 628 37.22 -7.89 -9.50
N VAL A 629 36.97 -8.93 -8.70
CA VAL A 629 38.01 -9.72 -8.03
C VAL A 629 38.28 -10.91 -8.94
N GLU A 630 39.51 -11.08 -9.39
CA GLU A 630 39.99 -12.25 -10.12
C GLU A 630 41.13 -12.87 -9.30
N ASP A 631 40.99 -14.16 -8.97
CA ASP A 631 41.95 -15.08 -8.34
C ASP A 631 42.99 -14.49 -7.34
N GLU A 632 42.57 -14.23 -6.09
CA GLU A 632 43.48 -14.14 -4.93
C GLU A 632 43.02 -15.06 -3.77
N ASP A 633 43.90 -15.95 -3.30
CA ASP A 633 43.66 -16.82 -2.15
C ASP A 633 43.70 -16.05 -0.82
N VAL A 634 42.63 -16.14 -0.02
CA VAL A 634 42.54 -15.47 1.29
C VAL A 634 42.82 -16.44 2.43
N GLU A 635 44.10 -16.56 2.82
CA GLU A 635 44.47 -17.30 4.04
C GLU A 635 44.10 -16.53 5.32
N MET A 636 43.58 -17.27 6.32
CA MET A 636 43.16 -16.72 7.61
C MET A 636 43.89 -17.43 8.77
N HIS A 637 44.28 -16.67 9.79
CA HIS A 637 44.91 -17.20 11.00
C HIS A 637 44.17 -16.66 12.24
N LEU A 638 43.80 -17.56 13.16
CA LEU A 638 43.09 -17.25 14.40
C LEU A 638 44.00 -17.50 15.62
N PRO A 639 44.18 -16.51 16.52
CA PRO A 639 44.83 -16.74 17.81
C PRO A 639 43.88 -17.45 18.79
N LYS A 640 44.40 -18.34 19.63
CA LYS A 640 43.60 -18.98 20.71
C LYS A 640 43.27 -17.96 21.82
N ALA A 641 42.02 -17.93 22.26
CA ALA A 641 41.66 -17.39 23.56
C ALA A 641 42.32 -18.23 24.68
N ALA A 642 42.84 -17.56 25.72
CA ALA A 642 43.63 -18.23 26.75
C ALA A 642 42.75 -18.92 27.81
N VAL A 643 42.81 -20.25 27.86
CA VAL A 643 42.36 -21.06 29.00
C VAL A 643 43.53 -21.94 29.45
N GLN A 644 43.79 -21.99 30.75
CA GLN A 644 44.95 -22.70 31.31
C GLN A 644 44.79 -24.23 31.29
N ASP A 645 45.36 -24.90 30.29
CA ASP A 645 46.17 -26.11 30.52
C ASP A 645 47.18 -26.34 29.37
N ASN A 646 48.28 -27.04 29.66
CA ASN A 646 49.41 -27.23 28.75
C ASN A 646 49.26 -28.47 27.85
N ARG A 647 48.85 -28.24 26.60
CA ARG A 647 49.35 -29.00 25.44
C ARG A 647 49.10 -28.29 24.10
N HIS A 648 50.12 -28.25 23.24
CA HIS A 648 50.05 -27.67 21.91
C HIS A 648 49.83 -28.77 20.85
N GLU A 649 48.61 -28.83 20.32
CA GLU A 649 48.33 -29.39 18.99
C GLU A 649 47.52 -28.37 18.19
N THR A 650 47.74 -28.34 16.88
CA THR A 650 47.20 -27.36 15.94
C THR A 650 46.35 -28.07 14.90
N LEU A 651 45.04 -27.83 14.92
CA LEU A 651 44.15 -28.31 13.87
C LEU A 651 44.07 -27.24 12.77
N SER A 652 44.57 -27.54 11.58
CA SER A 652 44.38 -26.67 10.41
C SER A 652 43.07 -27.01 9.73
N ILE A 653 42.22 -26.00 9.48
CA ILE A 653 41.04 -26.11 8.62
C ILE A 653 41.25 -25.13 7.47
N SER A 654 41.77 -25.65 6.35
CA SER A 654 41.90 -24.90 5.10
C SER A 654 40.57 -24.94 4.36
N MET A 655 39.99 -23.77 4.05
CA MET A 655 38.69 -23.66 3.39
C MET A 655 38.83 -22.83 2.11
N ILE A 656 38.90 -23.50 0.96
CA ILE A 656 39.07 -22.85 -0.35
C ILE A 656 37.71 -22.34 -0.83
N LEU A 657 37.60 -21.03 -1.05
CA LEU A 657 36.37 -20.34 -1.45
C LEU A 657 36.46 -19.93 -2.93
N ALA A 658 36.22 -20.88 -3.82
CA ALA A 658 36.13 -20.63 -5.27
C ALA A 658 34.80 -19.94 -5.61
N LEU A 659 34.78 -18.61 -5.61
CA LEU A 659 33.68 -17.81 -6.12
C LEU A 659 33.66 -17.86 -7.66
N ARG A 660 32.54 -18.27 -8.25
CA ARG A 660 32.30 -18.09 -9.70
C ARG A 660 31.69 -16.72 -9.99
N PRO A 661 31.78 -16.19 -11.23
CA PRO A 661 31.36 -14.83 -11.56
C PRO A 661 29.84 -14.62 -11.75
N GLU A 662 29.02 -15.51 -11.20
CA GLU A 662 27.56 -15.62 -11.39
C GLU A 662 26.81 -15.20 -10.12
#